data_AF-A0A7S0XXN4-F1
#
_entry.id   AF-A0A7S0XXN4-F1
#
_cell.length_a   1.000
_cell.length_b   1.000
_cell.length_c   1.000
_cell.angle_alpha   90.00
_cell.angle_beta   90.00
_cell.angle_gamma   90.00
#
_symmetry.space_group_name_H-M   'P 1'
#
loop_
_entity.id
_entity.type
_entity.pdbx_description
1 polymer ?
#
loop_
_entity_poly.entity_id
_entity_poly.type
_entity_poly.pdbx_seq_one_letter_code
_entity_poly.pdbx_strand_id
1 'polypeptide(L)'
;MLNTKVPVVFLDLRERKVCTATDRQSLIEAGMRAFQDSCDALHEAGRCENLDVCMIAYFYEIIYGDGNPNSTVSLEAGDGNPVPIHEAIKMHRQRMRVGAGGAGNKYRRMLHKLQPVTNEQIAELCAWMTRLVHTNFWRHNKDREQKEKEGKTYETHYSGEMQCFELCCRVLLSSESFYGAHIDDTKGLTHLLSTLVKLDRLPAENTLEALELLQQAWIEHDIAVHLAAGYKRMARLLYSLYLFIGLVIVTVTTVTGYLLQTPDNAEIAAHLQDAVFGLSLFSSFVLTIGAYFNPTKRGRQLRASASTLQSIIWRFRARVGEFLPPPNFPKQPDYNLCAAIASWRRELVAGTDLMSTALEKKYPPHIFTHLQHDGEIKELEDFRKEQMQAHELDVLNSRLLLLQKSQNLRRGSKKNGDSHGFFGRRVQVAPAEDDLEGGGKRGEGGAGEVESSFRRNSEMGPEEEQRNIVELEKKIAALSAVAGNFKPRYIDDFQSPVKPMQYVELRLLNHREFYQVRIPRCYMWMTFWQIVMAVLTVSGAVLAYIKSVSQFVAVSSAVAAAITSWGAYDDLGRRIERYTNAVRSINELVSWWKSLDDVDHASAENITRLIEMGENIINSERQSWLTATSSEDKKNAKEDDKQEEESWAKFA
;
A
#
# COMPACT_ATOMS: atom_id res chain seq x y z
N MET A 1 22.51 7.63 29.79
CA MET A 1 21.80 7.22 28.55
C MET A 1 20.28 7.36 28.67
N LEU A 2 19.63 7.08 29.81
CA LEU A 2 18.16 7.14 29.88
C LEU A 2 17.55 8.57 29.87
N ASN A 3 18.32 9.59 30.26
CA ASN A 3 17.88 11.00 30.15
C ASN A 3 17.87 11.56 28.72
N THR A 4 18.39 10.83 27.72
CA THR A 4 18.47 11.33 26.33
C THR A 4 17.29 10.88 25.45
N LYS A 5 16.26 10.24 26.00
CA LYS A 5 15.12 9.65 25.26
C LYS A 5 15.54 8.70 24.13
N VAL A 6 16.76 8.16 24.19
CA VAL A 6 17.27 7.19 23.21
C VAL A 6 16.74 5.81 23.61
N PRO A 7 16.04 5.08 22.72
CA PRO A 7 15.57 3.75 23.03
C PRO A 7 16.74 2.79 23.27
N VAL A 8 16.67 1.99 24.33
CA VAL A 8 17.66 0.97 24.69
C VAL A 8 16.98 -0.38 24.68
N VAL A 9 17.55 -1.33 23.93
CA VAL A 9 17.05 -2.70 23.83
C VAL A 9 18.08 -3.66 24.42
N PHE A 10 17.70 -4.44 25.42
CA PHE A 10 18.51 -5.55 25.95
C PHE A 10 18.02 -6.87 25.35
N LEU A 11 18.97 -7.74 25.00
CA LEU A 11 18.70 -9.03 24.38
C LEU A 11 18.95 -10.16 25.38
N ASP A 12 17.96 -11.03 25.54
CA ASP A 12 18.14 -12.31 26.23
C ASP A 12 18.62 -13.37 25.23
N LEU A 13 19.73 -14.02 25.58
CA LEU A 13 20.40 -15.05 24.78
C LEU A 13 20.27 -16.45 25.42
N ARG A 14 19.64 -16.55 26.59
CA ARG A 14 19.49 -17.79 27.34
C ARG A 14 18.18 -18.46 26.93
N GLU A 15 18.20 -19.79 26.80
CA GLU A 15 16.94 -20.54 26.65
C GLU A 15 16.08 -20.37 27.92
N ARG A 16 14.86 -19.85 27.75
CA ARG A 16 13.89 -19.62 28.84
C ARG A 16 12.68 -20.54 28.70
N LYS A 17 12.14 -20.97 29.84
CA LYS A 17 10.86 -21.68 29.89
C LYS A 17 9.72 -20.66 29.76
N VAL A 18 8.70 -21.01 28.98
CA VAL A 18 7.46 -20.24 28.88
C VAL A 18 6.80 -20.19 30.27
N CYS A 19 6.42 -18.99 30.71
CA CYS A 19 5.68 -18.78 31.94
C CYS A 19 4.26 -18.34 31.60
N THR A 20 3.25 -19.05 32.09
CA THR A 20 1.84 -18.70 31.89
C THR A 20 1.14 -18.52 33.24
N ALA A 21 0.37 -17.45 33.40
CA ALA A 21 -0.44 -17.22 34.60
C ALA A 21 -1.70 -16.41 34.29
N THR A 22 -2.66 -16.42 35.21
CA THR A 22 -3.92 -15.65 35.12
C THR A 22 -3.77 -14.21 35.56
N ASP A 23 -2.83 -13.94 36.47
CA ASP A 23 -2.61 -12.64 37.11
C ASP A 23 -1.15 -12.21 37.01
N ARG A 24 -0.91 -10.89 36.95
CA ARG A 24 0.45 -10.34 36.78
C ARG A 24 1.38 -10.72 37.92
N GLN A 25 0.88 -10.71 39.16
CA GLN A 25 1.66 -11.12 40.32
C GLN A 25 2.09 -12.59 40.22
N SER A 26 1.16 -13.48 39.86
CA SER A 26 1.44 -14.90 39.69
C SER A 26 2.40 -15.16 38.53
N LEU A 27 2.37 -14.35 37.48
CA LEU A 27 3.35 -14.42 36.39
C LEU A 27 4.75 -14.02 36.86
N ILE A 28 4.86 -12.94 37.64
CA ILE A 28 6.14 -12.49 38.23
C ILE A 28 6.71 -13.61 39.12
N GLU A 29 5.90 -14.18 40.00
CA GLU A 29 6.33 -15.28 40.88
C GLU A 29 6.73 -16.55 40.10
N ALA A 30 5.98 -16.91 39.05
CA ALA A 30 6.33 -18.02 38.18
C ALA A 30 7.67 -17.79 37.47
N GLY A 31 7.88 -16.57 36.96
CA GLY A 31 9.14 -16.16 36.33
C GLY A 31 10.31 -16.15 37.32
N MET A 32 10.11 -15.67 38.55
CA MET A 32 11.11 -15.72 39.62
C MET A 32 11.54 -17.15 39.94
N ARG A 33 10.58 -18.08 40.08
CA ARG A 33 10.86 -19.51 40.31
C ARG A 33 11.61 -20.13 39.13
N ALA A 34 11.12 -19.93 37.91
CA ALA A 34 11.76 -20.48 36.71
C ALA A 34 13.20 -19.97 36.52
N PHE A 35 13.46 -18.71 36.84
CA PHE A 35 14.79 -18.14 36.81
C PHE A 35 15.69 -18.73 37.91
N GLN A 36 15.15 -18.88 39.13
CA GLN A 36 15.89 -19.46 40.24
C GLN A 36 16.27 -20.92 39.98
N ASP A 37 15.35 -21.74 39.44
CA ASP A 37 15.63 -23.10 38.99
C ASP A 37 16.77 -23.13 37.96
N SER A 38 16.80 -22.15 37.07
CA SER A 38 17.87 -22.02 36.06
C SER A 38 19.22 -21.67 36.69
N CYS A 39 19.23 -20.80 37.72
CA CYS A 39 20.43 -20.49 38.49
C CYS A 39 20.93 -21.70 39.28
N ASP A 40 20.04 -22.47 39.91
CA ASP A 40 20.41 -23.65 40.67
C ASP A 40 20.97 -24.75 39.75
N ALA A 41 20.39 -24.95 38.56
CA ALA A 41 20.94 -25.86 37.54
C ALA A 41 22.34 -25.45 37.06
N LEU A 42 22.60 -24.14 36.91
CA LEU A 42 23.94 -23.64 36.61
C LEU A 42 24.91 -23.93 37.77
N HIS A 43 24.44 -23.78 39.00
CA HIS A 43 25.26 -24.03 40.19
C HIS A 43 25.64 -25.52 40.32
N GLU A 44 24.72 -26.43 40.04
CA GLU A 44 25.01 -27.87 39.96
C GLU A 44 26.08 -28.18 38.91
N ALA A 45 26.12 -27.41 37.81
CA ALA A 45 27.17 -27.48 36.79
C ALA A 45 28.47 -26.74 37.16
N GLY A 46 28.59 -26.22 38.40
CA GLY A 46 29.75 -25.47 38.88
C GLY A 46 29.90 -24.08 38.25
N ARG A 47 28.82 -23.51 37.72
CA ARG A 47 28.78 -22.20 37.06
C ARG A 47 27.84 -21.25 37.81
N CYS A 48 28.09 -19.95 37.65
CA CYS A 48 27.21 -18.90 38.17
C CYS A 48 26.53 -18.17 37.02
N GLU A 49 25.28 -17.75 37.19
CA GLU A 49 24.67 -16.77 36.28
C GLU A 49 25.39 -15.43 36.46
N ASN A 50 25.81 -14.84 35.34
CA ASN A 50 26.60 -13.61 35.30
C ASN A 50 26.16 -12.68 34.15
N LEU A 51 25.05 -13.01 33.47
CA LEU A 51 24.50 -12.23 32.37
C LEU A 51 23.36 -11.35 32.86
N ASP A 52 23.69 -10.27 33.57
CA ASP A 52 22.71 -9.34 34.13
C ASP A 52 21.81 -8.72 33.05
N VAL A 53 22.35 -8.46 31.86
CA VAL A 53 21.60 -7.95 30.70
C VAL A 53 20.49 -8.92 30.29
N CYS A 54 20.82 -10.22 30.20
CA CYS A 54 19.86 -11.27 29.85
C CYS A 54 18.80 -11.45 30.94
N MET A 55 19.20 -11.35 32.22
CA MET A 55 18.26 -11.38 33.34
C MET A 55 17.27 -10.21 33.28
N ILE A 56 17.76 -8.99 33.08
CA ILE A 56 16.90 -7.79 33.02
C ILE A 56 15.97 -7.86 31.80
N ALA A 57 16.45 -8.33 30.64
CA ALA A 57 15.63 -8.53 29.45
C ALA A 57 14.52 -9.58 29.67
N TYR A 58 14.84 -10.70 30.35
CA TYR A 58 13.87 -11.73 30.72
C TYR A 58 12.75 -11.17 31.62
N PHE A 59 13.12 -10.44 32.66
CA PHE A 59 12.14 -9.86 33.58
C PHE A 59 11.35 -8.71 32.96
N TYR A 60 11.90 -7.99 31.96
CA TYR A 60 11.12 -7.04 31.18
C TYR A 60 9.93 -7.71 30.49
N GLU A 61 10.15 -8.86 29.85
CA GLU A 61 9.09 -9.64 29.19
C GLU A 61 8.05 -10.18 30.19
N ILE A 62 8.46 -10.57 31.40
CA ILE A 62 7.52 -10.99 32.45
C ILE A 62 6.65 -9.82 32.96
N ILE A 63 7.25 -8.64 33.07
CA ILE A 63 6.58 -7.45 33.64
C ILE A 63 5.64 -6.81 32.63
N TYR A 64 6.09 -6.66 31.38
CA TYR A 64 5.39 -5.92 30.34
C TYR A 64 4.76 -6.81 29.27
N GLY A 65 5.26 -8.02 29.11
CA GLY A 65 4.81 -8.99 28.11
C GLY A 65 3.87 -10.05 28.64
N ASP A 66 3.83 -11.20 27.96
CA ASP A 66 2.95 -12.33 28.28
C ASP A 66 3.69 -13.51 28.94
N GLY A 67 5.01 -13.39 29.10
CA GLY A 67 5.86 -14.40 29.73
C GLY A 67 6.32 -15.50 28.77
N ASN A 68 6.05 -15.38 27.47
CA ASN A 68 6.56 -16.28 26.45
C ASN A 68 7.75 -15.63 25.71
N PRO A 69 8.95 -16.26 25.75
CA PRO A 69 10.14 -15.72 25.09
C PRO A 69 10.03 -15.67 23.55
N ASN A 70 9.01 -16.27 22.95
CA ASN A 70 8.78 -16.24 21.50
C ASN A 70 7.71 -15.24 21.05
N SER A 71 7.17 -14.44 21.96
CA SER A 71 6.18 -13.40 21.66
C SER A 71 6.63 -12.07 22.24
N THR A 72 7.58 -11.41 21.59
CA THR A 72 7.85 -10.01 21.88
C THR A 72 6.55 -9.24 21.60
N VAL A 73 6.10 -8.47 22.60
CA VAL A 73 4.88 -7.66 22.52
C VAL A 73 4.85 -6.89 21.20
N SER A 74 4.08 -7.42 20.26
CA SER A 74 3.81 -6.73 19.01
C SER A 74 2.86 -5.60 19.35
N LEU A 75 3.34 -4.37 19.16
CA LEU A 75 2.47 -3.21 19.00
C LEU A 75 1.75 -3.43 17.67
N GLU A 76 0.71 -4.26 17.65
CA GLU A 76 -0.07 -4.53 16.45
C GLU A 76 -0.71 -3.22 15.98
N ALA A 77 -0.02 -2.55 15.04
CA ALA A 77 -0.66 -1.78 14.00
C ALA A 77 -1.69 -2.73 13.35
N GLY A 78 -2.95 -2.28 13.27
CA GLY A 78 -4.09 -3.16 13.00
C GLY A 78 -3.88 -4.14 11.85
N ASP A 79 -4.50 -5.31 11.97
CA ASP A 79 -4.60 -6.36 10.95
C ASP A 79 -4.36 -5.78 9.56
N GLY A 80 -3.24 -6.10 8.92
CA GLY A 80 -2.79 -5.54 7.62
C GLY A 80 -3.70 -5.85 6.43
N ASN A 81 -4.98 -6.15 6.70
CA ASN A 81 -6.05 -6.32 5.77
C ASN A 81 -6.51 -4.96 5.22
N PRO A 82 -6.61 -4.82 3.89
CA PRO A 82 -7.11 -3.60 3.27
C PRO A 82 -8.59 -3.40 3.63
N VAL A 83 -8.94 -2.18 4.07
CA VAL A 83 -10.31 -1.81 4.47
C VAL A 83 -10.80 -0.66 3.57
N PRO A 84 -12.01 -0.74 2.99
CA PRO A 84 -12.59 0.36 2.22
C PRO A 84 -12.66 1.66 3.01
N ILE A 85 -12.51 2.81 2.33
CA ILE A 85 -12.48 4.12 2.97
C ILE A 85 -13.75 4.43 3.81
N HIS A 86 -14.94 4.07 3.34
CA HIS A 86 -16.18 4.31 4.08
C HIS A 86 -16.27 3.47 5.37
N GLU A 87 -15.75 2.25 5.33
CA GLU A 87 -15.70 1.34 6.47
C GLU A 87 -14.63 1.81 7.47
N ALA A 88 -13.47 2.24 7.00
CA ALA A 88 -12.41 2.83 7.83
C ALA A 88 -12.91 4.06 8.63
N ILE A 89 -13.68 4.94 7.99
CA ILE A 89 -14.32 6.10 8.65
C ILE A 89 -15.34 5.63 9.70
N LYS A 90 -16.16 4.62 9.37
CA LYS A 90 -17.16 4.07 10.30
C LYS A 90 -16.48 3.45 11.53
N MET A 91 -15.41 2.69 11.34
CA MET A 91 -14.60 2.11 12.42
C MET A 91 -13.97 3.21 13.30
N HIS A 92 -13.38 4.25 12.69
CA HIS A 92 -12.80 5.38 13.43
C HIS A 92 -13.85 6.14 14.26
N ARG A 93 -15.03 6.41 13.70
CA ARG A 93 -16.14 7.06 14.42
C ARG A 93 -16.66 6.19 15.55
N GLN A 94 -16.73 4.87 15.37
CA GLN A 94 -17.10 3.93 16.42
C GLN A 94 -16.05 3.91 17.54
N ARG A 95 -14.75 3.87 17.20
CA ARG A 95 -13.63 3.97 18.16
C ARG A 95 -13.71 5.27 18.98
N MET A 96 -14.00 6.40 18.34
CA MET A 96 -14.17 7.70 19.02
C MET A 96 -15.40 7.74 19.94
N ARG A 97 -16.53 7.14 19.52
CA ARG A 97 -17.75 7.04 20.37
C ARG A 97 -17.52 6.18 21.61
N VAL A 98 -16.75 5.10 21.49
CA VAL A 98 -16.33 4.26 22.63
C VAL A 98 -15.25 4.98 23.47
N GLY A 99 -14.51 5.91 22.86
CA GLY A 99 -13.38 6.60 23.46
C GLY A 99 -13.69 7.84 24.31
N ALA A 100 -14.91 8.39 24.22
CA ALA A 100 -15.37 9.51 25.06
C ALA A 100 -15.49 9.16 26.56
N GLY A 101 -15.37 7.88 26.92
CA GLY A 101 -15.10 7.42 28.29
C GLY A 101 -13.65 6.95 28.46
N GLY A 102 -12.71 7.89 28.65
CA GLY A 102 -11.38 7.63 29.22
C GLY A 102 -10.56 6.50 28.57
N ALA A 103 -10.45 6.50 27.24
CA ALA A 103 -9.93 5.36 26.49
C ALA A 103 -8.58 5.53 25.77
N GLY A 104 -7.79 6.57 26.07
CA GLY A 104 -6.37 6.61 25.65
C GLY A 104 -5.57 5.41 26.19
N ASN A 105 -6.07 4.79 27.27
CA ASN A 105 -5.52 3.57 27.85
C ASN A 105 -6.23 2.29 27.38
N LYS A 106 -7.34 2.33 26.62
CA LYS A 106 -8.20 1.13 26.42
C LYS A 106 -7.72 0.18 25.32
N TYR A 107 -6.94 0.65 24.36
CA TYR A 107 -6.29 -0.22 23.37
C TYR A 107 -4.93 -0.77 23.84
N ARG A 108 -4.20 -0.01 24.70
CA ARG A 108 -3.10 -0.57 25.51
C ARG A 108 -3.60 -1.64 26.51
N ARG A 109 -4.87 -1.54 26.95
CA ARG A 109 -5.56 -2.50 27.84
C ARG A 109 -6.09 -3.76 27.14
N MET A 110 -6.18 -3.81 25.80
CA MET A 110 -6.88 -4.91 25.12
C MET A 110 -5.98 -6.08 24.71
N LEU A 111 -4.65 -5.90 24.72
CA LEU A 111 -3.67 -6.91 24.32
C LEU A 111 -3.07 -7.74 25.48
N HIS A 112 -3.29 -7.35 26.74
CA HIS A 112 -2.92 -8.20 27.88
C HIS A 112 -4.18 -8.62 28.63
N LYS A 113 -4.41 -9.94 28.74
CA LYS A 113 -5.33 -10.53 29.73
C LYS A 113 -4.94 -10.15 31.18
N LEU A 114 -3.73 -9.59 31.37
CA LEU A 114 -3.09 -9.31 32.65
C LEU A 114 -3.12 -7.82 33.02
N GLN A 115 -3.29 -7.53 34.31
CA GLN A 115 -3.22 -6.17 34.85
C GLN A 115 -1.82 -5.54 34.66
N PRO A 116 -1.72 -4.21 34.55
CA PRO A 116 -0.44 -3.52 34.46
C PRO A 116 0.36 -3.69 35.76
N VAL A 117 1.68 -3.79 35.64
CA VAL A 117 2.57 -3.84 36.80
C VAL A 117 2.50 -2.53 37.60
N THR A 118 2.58 -2.63 38.92
CA THR A 118 2.71 -1.48 39.83
C THR A 118 4.17 -1.14 40.08
N ASN A 119 4.46 0.12 40.41
CA ASN A 119 5.83 0.53 40.78
C ASN A 119 6.35 -0.22 42.02
N GLU A 120 5.46 -0.64 42.92
CA GLU A 120 5.78 -1.46 44.08
C GLU A 120 6.25 -2.85 43.67
N GLN A 121 5.53 -3.52 42.75
CA GLN A 121 5.95 -4.80 42.19
C GLN A 121 7.30 -4.71 41.45
N ILE A 122 7.56 -3.63 40.71
CA ILE A 122 8.86 -3.42 40.07
C ILE A 122 9.96 -3.29 41.14
N ALA A 123 9.71 -2.52 42.21
CA ALA A 123 10.68 -2.34 43.29
C ALA A 123 10.98 -3.65 44.03
N GLU A 124 9.94 -4.43 44.36
CA GLU A 124 10.07 -5.74 45.01
C GLU A 124 10.86 -6.73 44.14
N LEU A 125 10.55 -6.78 42.84
CA LEU A 125 11.26 -7.62 41.89
C LEU A 125 12.72 -7.21 41.76
N CYS A 126 13.03 -5.92 41.65
CA CYS A 126 14.40 -5.42 41.62
C CYS A 126 15.18 -5.80 42.89
N ALA A 127 14.58 -5.62 44.06
CA ALA A 127 15.19 -6.00 45.34
C ALA A 127 15.44 -7.52 45.44
N TRP A 128 14.53 -8.34 44.91
CA TRP A 128 14.73 -9.78 44.80
C TRP A 128 15.85 -10.14 43.81
N MET A 129 15.87 -9.55 42.61
CA MET A 129 16.92 -9.77 41.60
C MET A 129 18.30 -9.45 42.19
N THR A 130 18.44 -8.31 42.87
CA THR A 130 19.67 -7.90 43.54
C THR A 130 20.13 -8.94 44.56
N ARG A 131 19.24 -9.40 45.44
CA ARG A 131 19.57 -10.42 46.45
C ARG A 131 19.98 -11.73 45.80
N LEU A 132 19.28 -12.17 44.76
CA LEU A 132 19.56 -13.42 44.07
C LEU A 132 20.96 -13.40 43.43
N VAL A 133 21.28 -12.36 42.65
CA VAL A 133 22.58 -12.22 41.97
C VAL A 133 23.73 -12.24 42.97
N HIS A 134 23.66 -11.44 44.03
CA HIS A 134 24.74 -11.34 45.02
C HIS A 134 24.84 -12.57 45.92
N THR A 135 23.73 -13.27 46.17
CA THR A 135 23.75 -14.58 46.84
C THR A 135 24.46 -15.62 45.97
N ASN A 136 24.18 -15.63 44.67
CA ASN A 136 24.83 -16.54 43.72
C ASN A 136 26.34 -16.26 43.57
N PHE A 137 26.75 -14.99 43.55
CA PHE A 137 28.16 -14.61 43.58
C PHE A 137 28.84 -15.00 44.90
N TRP A 138 28.15 -14.83 46.03
CA TRP A 138 28.69 -15.26 47.33
C TRP A 138 28.95 -16.76 47.38
N ARG A 139 28.03 -17.58 46.84
CA ARG A 139 28.19 -19.04 46.75
C ARG A 139 29.45 -19.46 45.99
N HIS A 140 29.86 -18.69 44.98
CA HIS A 140 31.04 -18.97 44.16
C HIS A 140 32.28 -18.14 44.56
N ASN A 141 32.23 -17.43 45.70
CA ASN A 141 33.34 -16.62 46.16
C ASN A 141 34.46 -17.51 46.72
N LYS A 142 35.65 -17.43 46.14
CA LYS A 142 36.80 -18.27 46.53
C LYS A 142 37.24 -18.04 47.98
N ASP A 143 37.03 -16.83 48.50
CA ASP A 143 37.43 -16.42 49.85
C ASP A 143 36.27 -16.50 50.85
N ARG A 144 35.15 -17.16 50.48
CA ARG A 144 33.92 -17.21 51.27
C ARG A 144 34.18 -17.69 52.70
N GLU A 145 34.84 -18.82 52.87
CA GLU A 145 35.09 -19.40 54.20
C GLU A 145 35.93 -18.48 55.10
N GLN A 146 36.87 -17.73 54.51
CA GLN A 146 37.69 -16.78 55.26
C GLN A 146 36.87 -15.55 55.66
N LYS A 147 36.04 -15.03 54.75
CA LYS A 147 35.19 -13.87 55.01
C LYS A 147 34.05 -14.19 55.99
N GLU A 148 33.50 -15.40 55.96
CA GLU A 148 32.50 -15.86 56.93
C GLU A 148 33.11 -15.96 58.34
N LYS A 149 34.38 -16.37 58.47
CA LYS A 149 35.13 -16.34 59.75
C LYS A 149 35.38 -14.92 60.26
N GLU A 150 35.47 -13.94 59.37
CA GLU A 150 35.53 -12.51 59.69
C GLU A 150 34.17 -11.89 60.03
N GLY A 151 33.09 -12.70 60.08
CA GLY A 151 31.73 -12.26 60.37
C GLY A 151 31.06 -11.51 59.21
N LYS A 152 31.64 -11.54 58.01
CA LYS A 152 31.06 -10.91 56.82
C LYS A 152 30.04 -11.85 56.18
N THR A 153 28.83 -11.33 55.96
CA THR A 153 27.80 -11.93 55.11
C THR A 153 27.85 -11.32 53.71
N TYR A 154 27.16 -11.94 52.74
CA TYR A 154 27.04 -11.39 51.39
C TYR A 154 26.48 -9.95 51.40
N GLU A 155 25.51 -9.66 52.29
CA GLU A 155 24.90 -8.33 52.43
C GLU A 155 25.91 -7.28 52.91
N THR A 156 26.75 -7.63 53.88
CA THR A 156 27.80 -6.72 54.36
C THR A 156 28.92 -6.55 53.35
N HIS A 157 29.27 -7.61 52.60
CA HIS A 157 30.37 -7.59 51.65
C HIS A 157 30.04 -6.80 50.38
N TYR A 158 28.82 -6.95 49.88
CA TYR A 158 28.36 -6.35 48.62
C TYR A 158 27.40 -5.17 48.81
N SER A 159 27.26 -4.63 50.01
CA SER A 159 26.28 -3.59 50.34
C SER A 159 26.21 -2.43 49.34
N GLY A 160 27.35 -1.86 48.95
CA GLY A 160 27.41 -0.79 47.95
C GLY A 160 27.04 -1.22 46.53
N GLU A 161 27.47 -2.41 46.12
CA GLU A 161 27.18 -2.97 44.80
C GLU A 161 25.70 -3.33 44.67
N MET A 162 25.11 -3.88 45.74
CA MET A 162 23.69 -4.18 45.83
C MET A 162 22.84 -2.92 45.66
N GLN A 163 23.17 -1.83 46.35
CA GLN A 163 22.44 -0.56 46.24
C GLN A 163 22.51 0.02 44.82
N CYS A 164 23.69 0.00 44.20
CA CYS A 164 23.87 0.46 42.83
C CYS A 164 23.10 -0.40 41.82
N PHE A 165 23.17 -1.73 41.97
CA PHE A 165 22.50 -2.66 41.06
C PHE A 165 20.98 -2.54 41.14
N GLU A 166 20.42 -2.47 42.34
CA GLU A 166 18.99 -2.28 42.56
C GLU A 166 18.50 -0.96 41.94
N LEU A 167 19.24 0.13 42.15
CA LEU A 167 18.92 1.43 41.56
C LEU A 167 18.94 1.36 40.03
N CYS A 168 19.96 0.74 39.44
CA CYS A 168 20.07 0.57 37.99
C CYS A 168 18.91 -0.24 37.41
N CYS A 169 18.57 -1.39 38.00
CA CYS A 169 17.46 -2.23 37.56
C CYS A 169 16.14 -1.47 37.62
N ARG A 170 15.88 -0.75 38.71
CA ARG A 170 14.67 0.04 38.89
C ARG A 170 14.57 1.17 37.87
N VAL A 171 15.67 1.91 37.65
CA VAL A 171 15.69 3.00 36.66
C VAL A 171 15.52 2.49 35.23
N LEU A 172 16.08 1.33 34.89
CA LEU A 172 15.89 0.69 33.59
C LEU A 172 14.45 0.20 33.40
N LEU A 173 13.96 -0.66 34.31
CA LEU A 173 12.64 -1.28 34.18
C LEU A 173 11.50 -0.26 34.30
N SER A 174 11.68 0.84 35.04
CA SER A 174 10.68 1.92 35.10
C SER A 174 10.76 2.91 33.93
N SER A 175 11.75 2.79 33.03
CA SER A 175 11.92 3.73 31.92
C SER A 175 11.05 3.37 30.72
N GLU A 176 10.33 4.36 30.16
CA GLU A 176 9.55 4.20 28.92
C GLU A 176 10.42 3.95 27.66
N SER A 177 11.71 4.28 27.72
CA SER A 177 12.63 4.09 26.59
C SER A 177 13.42 2.78 26.67
N PHE A 178 13.15 1.94 27.66
CA PHE A 178 13.82 0.65 27.83
C PHE A 178 12.94 -0.49 27.31
N TYR A 179 13.57 -1.44 26.64
CA TYR A 179 12.95 -2.62 26.05
C TYR A 179 13.81 -3.86 26.30
N GLY A 180 13.17 -4.99 26.58
CA GLY A 180 13.78 -6.32 26.61
C GLY A 180 13.17 -7.18 25.51
N ALA A 181 13.99 -7.99 24.84
CA ALA A 181 13.53 -8.95 23.83
C ALA A 181 14.40 -10.19 23.86
N HIS A 182 13.84 -11.34 23.49
CA HIS A 182 14.57 -12.59 23.38
C HIS A 182 15.03 -12.83 21.94
N ILE A 183 16.21 -13.41 21.74
CA ILE A 183 16.81 -13.52 20.40
C ILE A 183 16.08 -14.49 19.46
N ASP A 184 15.38 -15.49 20.01
CA ASP A 184 14.65 -16.46 19.19
C ASP A 184 13.44 -15.83 18.47
N ASP A 185 12.86 -14.74 19.02
CA ASP A 185 11.81 -13.97 18.35
C ASP A 185 12.40 -12.93 17.39
N THR A 186 13.02 -13.43 16.33
CA THR A 186 13.58 -12.59 15.27
C THR A 186 12.55 -11.68 14.59
N LYS A 187 11.28 -12.11 14.49
CA LYS A 187 10.21 -11.33 13.83
C LYS A 187 9.75 -10.18 14.70
N GLY A 188 9.40 -10.45 15.96
CA GLY A 188 9.02 -9.44 16.93
C GLY A 188 10.16 -8.46 17.20
N LEU A 189 11.40 -8.94 17.30
CA LEU A 189 12.59 -8.08 17.45
C LEU A 189 12.79 -7.17 16.23
N THR A 190 12.66 -7.69 15.02
CA THR A 190 12.76 -6.88 13.78
C THR A 190 11.66 -5.81 13.75
N HIS A 191 10.44 -6.16 14.15
CA HIS A 191 9.33 -5.22 14.21
C HIS A 191 9.54 -4.14 15.27
N LEU A 192 9.97 -4.53 16.47
CA LEU A 192 10.33 -3.61 17.55
C LEU A 192 11.43 -2.65 17.10
N LEU A 193 12.51 -3.15 16.53
CA LEU A 193 13.59 -2.32 15.99
C LEU A 193 13.10 -1.40 14.87
N SER A 194 12.25 -1.88 13.96
CA SER A 194 11.68 -1.04 12.91
C SER A 194 10.86 0.13 13.46
N THR A 195 10.15 -0.11 14.56
CA THR A 195 9.35 0.89 15.27
C THR A 195 10.25 1.88 16.03
N LEU A 196 11.27 1.38 16.73
CA LEU A 196 12.18 2.19 17.55
C LEU A 196 13.12 3.05 16.71
N VAL A 197 13.61 2.51 15.59
CA VAL A 197 14.48 3.20 14.63
C VAL A 197 13.66 4.12 13.70
N LYS A 198 12.32 4.05 13.75
CA LYS A 198 11.42 4.72 12.80
C LYS A 198 11.85 4.48 11.35
N LEU A 199 12.16 3.23 11.00
CA LEU A 199 12.43 2.87 9.60
C LEU A 199 11.20 3.12 8.73
N ASP A 200 10.00 2.93 9.30
CA ASP A 200 8.75 3.29 8.66
C ASP A 200 8.32 4.71 9.08
N ARG A 201 8.49 5.66 8.17
CA ARG A 201 8.09 7.06 8.36
C ARG A 201 6.57 7.28 8.28
N LEU A 202 5.83 6.27 7.83
CA LEU A 202 4.40 6.35 7.59
C LEU A 202 3.64 6.04 8.89
N PRO A 203 2.54 6.74 9.18
CA PRO A 203 1.68 6.37 10.28
C PRO A 203 1.01 5.00 9.99
N ALA A 204 0.68 4.25 11.03
CA ALA A 204 -0.06 2.99 10.88
C ALA A 204 -1.47 3.21 10.28
N GLU A 205 -2.15 4.29 10.68
CA GLU A 205 -3.48 4.65 10.22
C GLU A 205 -3.57 6.18 9.99
N ASN A 206 -4.45 6.61 9.09
CA ASN A 206 -4.75 8.03 8.89
C ASN A 206 -5.68 8.59 9.98
N THR A 207 -5.61 9.89 10.24
CA THR A 207 -6.55 10.59 11.11
C THR A 207 -7.97 10.59 10.51
N LEU A 208 -9.00 10.77 11.35
CA LEU A 208 -10.38 10.88 10.85
C LEU A 208 -10.54 12.05 9.86
N GLU A 209 -9.92 13.19 10.15
CA GLU A 209 -9.91 14.37 9.27
C GLU A 209 -9.30 14.03 7.91
N ALA A 210 -8.15 13.34 7.89
CA ALA A 210 -7.50 12.89 6.66
C ALA A 210 -8.36 11.90 5.87
N LEU A 211 -9.03 10.95 6.53
CA LEU A 211 -9.92 9.98 5.87
C LEU A 211 -11.11 10.67 5.21
N GLU A 212 -11.72 11.64 5.88
CA GLU A 212 -12.84 12.42 5.32
C GLU A 212 -12.38 13.30 4.13
N LEU A 213 -11.20 13.92 4.22
CA LEU A 213 -10.60 14.66 3.10
C LEU A 213 -10.28 13.76 1.91
N LEU A 214 -9.75 12.55 2.15
CA LEU A 214 -9.49 11.56 1.10
C LEU A 214 -10.78 11.08 0.44
N GLN A 215 -11.83 10.82 1.23
CA GLN A 215 -13.14 10.45 0.70
C GLN A 215 -13.70 11.55 -0.20
N GLN A 216 -13.61 12.81 0.24
CA GLN A 216 -14.03 13.96 -0.56
C GLN A 216 -13.21 14.11 -1.84
N ALA A 217 -11.88 13.95 -1.78
CA ALA A 217 -11.00 14.03 -2.94
C ALA A 217 -11.34 12.97 -3.99
N TRP A 218 -11.60 11.72 -3.58
CA TRP A 218 -11.99 10.65 -4.50
C TRP A 218 -13.39 10.88 -5.10
N ILE A 219 -14.33 11.46 -4.35
CA ILE A 219 -15.65 11.86 -4.87
C ILE A 219 -15.50 12.90 -5.99
N GLU A 220 -14.74 13.96 -5.73
CA GLU A 220 -14.52 15.05 -6.69
C GLU A 220 -13.75 14.58 -7.93
N HIS A 221 -12.79 13.68 -7.74
CA HIS A 221 -12.09 13.00 -8.84
C HIS A 221 -13.07 12.26 -9.77
N ASP A 222 -13.94 11.41 -9.21
CA ASP A 222 -14.84 10.57 -10.00
C ASP A 222 -15.90 11.39 -10.75
N ILE A 223 -16.39 12.45 -10.11
CA ILE A 223 -17.27 13.43 -10.76
C ILE A 223 -16.57 14.10 -11.93
N ALA A 224 -15.31 14.56 -11.76
CA ALA A 224 -14.55 15.18 -12.83
C ALA A 224 -14.31 14.22 -14.01
N VAL A 225 -13.98 12.95 -13.73
CA VAL A 225 -13.82 11.90 -14.75
C VAL A 225 -15.13 11.64 -15.50
N HIS A 226 -16.25 11.57 -14.77
CA HIS A 226 -17.57 11.38 -15.36
C HIS A 226 -17.98 12.54 -16.27
N LEU A 227 -17.84 13.78 -15.81
CA LEU A 227 -18.11 14.98 -16.60
C LEU A 227 -17.23 15.03 -17.86
N ALA A 228 -15.93 14.72 -17.73
CA ALA A 228 -15.02 14.66 -18.86
C ALA A 228 -15.43 13.60 -19.91
N ALA A 229 -15.99 12.47 -19.48
CA ALA A 229 -16.53 11.45 -20.37
C ALA A 229 -17.79 11.95 -21.10
N GLY A 230 -18.66 12.69 -20.42
CA GLY A 230 -19.81 13.40 -21.02
C GLY A 230 -19.37 14.36 -22.12
N TYR A 231 -18.45 15.28 -21.82
CA TYR A 231 -17.95 16.25 -22.79
C TYR A 231 -17.24 15.60 -23.98
N LYS A 232 -16.51 14.49 -23.78
CA LYS A 232 -15.90 13.75 -24.89
C LYS A 232 -16.93 13.11 -25.82
N ARG A 233 -18.03 12.57 -25.28
CA ARG A 233 -19.14 12.06 -26.09
C ARG A 233 -19.77 13.18 -26.90
N MET A 234 -20.07 14.31 -26.27
CA MET A 234 -20.63 15.49 -26.94
C MET A 234 -19.71 16.01 -28.05
N ALA A 235 -18.39 16.14 -27.78
CA ALA A 235 -17.42 16.59 -28.77
C ALA A 235 -17.36 15.68 -29.99
N ARG A 236 -17.33 14.36 -29.78
CA ARG A 236 -17.35 13.38 -30.88
C ARG A 236 -18.64 13.42 -31.68
N LEU A 237 -19.79 13.55 -31.01
CA LEU A 237 -21.08 13.64 -31.67
C LEU A 237 -21.18 14.89 -32.55
N LEU A 238 -20.87 16.08 -32.01
CA LEU A 238 -20.92 17.34 -32.76
C LEU A 238 -19.96 17.32 -33.95
N TYR A 239 -18.74 16.82 -33.76
CA TYR A 239 -17.76 16.74 -34.83
C TYR A 239 -18.15 15.72 -35.91
N SER A 240 -18.67 14.54 -35.52
CA SER A 240 -19.20 13.57 -36.47
C SER A 240 -20.40 14.10 -37.25
N LEU A 241 -21.28 14.86 -36.59
CA LEU A 241 -22.44 15.48 -37.22
C LEU A 241 -22.00 16.53 -38.24
N TYR A 242 -21.02 17.36 -37.89
CA TYR A 242 -20.43 18.35 -38.81
C TYR A 242 -19.85 17.68 -40.07
N LEU A 243 -19.04 16.63 -39.92
CA LEU A 243 -18.48 15.90 -41.06
C LEU A 243 -19.57 15.23 -41.91
N PHE A 244 -20.61 14.69 -41.26
CA PHE A 244 -21.74 14.07 -41.95
C PHE A 244 -22.51 15.09 -42.77
N ILE A 245 -22.84 16.26 -42.21
CA ILE A 245 -23.51 17.35 -42.95
C ILE A 245 -22.66 17.80 -44.12
N GLY A 246 -21.34 17.96 -43.94
CA GLY A 246 -20.41 18.31 -45.03
C GLY A 246 -20.43 17.29 -46.17
N LEU A 247 -20.46 15.99 -45.84
CA LEU A 247 -20.57 14.92 -46.83
C LEU A 247 -21.91 14.96 -47.57
N VAL A 248 -23.02 15.16 -46.84
CA VAL A 248 -24.36 15.29 -47.44
C VAL A 248 -24.39 16.49 -48.40
N ILE A 249 -23.86 17.65 -48.00
CA ILE A 249 -23.77 18.84 -48.86
C ILE A 249 -23.07 18.50 -50.17
N VAL A 250 -21.88 17.88 -50.14
CA VAL A 250 -21.14 17.52 -51.37
C VAL A 250 -21.92 16.50 -52.22
N THR A 251 -22.57 15.51 -51.61
CA THR A 251 -23.38 14.54 -52.36
C THR A 251 -24.59 15.19 -53.04
N VAL A 252 -25.30 16.08 -52.34
CA VAL A 252 -26.47 16.77 -52.92
C VAL A 252 -26.00 17.71 -54.02
N THR A 253 -24.93 18.49 -53.81
CA THR A 253 -24.38 19.39 -54.83
C THR A 253 -23.94 18.64 -56.10
N THR A 254 -23.29 17.48 -55.95
CA THR A 254 -22.88 16.66 -57.11
C THR A 254 -24.06 16.08 -57.88
N VAL A 255 -25.09 15.61 -57.18
CA VAL A 255 -26.33 15.13 -57.80
C VAL A 255 -27.10 16.26 -58.48
N THR A 256 -27.21 17.43 -57.87
CA THR A 256 -27.82 18.62 -58.50
C THR A 256 -27.06 18.99 -59.78
N GLY A 257 -25.73 18.96 -59.76
CA GLY A 257 -24.89 19.20 -60.94
C GLY A 257 -25.13 18.20 -62.06
N TYR A 258 -25.38 16.92 -61.74
CA TYR A 258 -25.77 15.90 -62.70
C TYR A 258 -27.15 16.18 -63.31
N LEU A 259 -28.15 16.46 -62.46
CA LEU A 259 -29.54 16.67 -62.89
C LEU A 259 -29.70 17.92 -63.74
N LEU A 260 -28.93 18.98 -63.51
CA LEU A 260 -28.93 20.19 -64.34
C LEU A 260 -28.46 19.94 -65.79
N GLN A 261 -27.76 18.83 -66.06
CA GLN A 261 -27.40 18.44 -67.43
C GLN A 261 -28.56 17.77 -68.18
N THR A 262 -29.62 17.35 -67.47
CA THR A 262 -30.83 16.75 -68.04
C THR A 262 -31.99 17.74 -68.00
N PRO A 263 -32.54 18.19 -69.16
CA PRO A 263 -33.51 19.29 -69.20
C PRO A 263 -34.85 19.00 -68.48
N ASP A 264 -35.23 17.72 -68.34
CA ASP A 264 -36.51 17.33 -67.72
C ASP A 264 -36.54 17.45 -66.18
N ASN A 265 -35.38 17.61 -65.52
CA ASN A 265 -35.27 17.55 -64.05
C ASN A 265 -35.03 18.92 -63.37
N ALA A 266 -35.28 20.03 -64.05
CA ALA A 266 -34.93 21.37 -63.59
C ALA A 266 -35.61 21.77 -62.26
N GLU A 267 -36.88 21.40 -62.06
CA GLU A 267 -37.62 21.69 -60.82
C GLU A 267 -37.03 20.94 -59.61
N ILE A 268 -36.66 19.67 -59.80
CA ILE A 268 -36.03 18.85 -58.75
C ILE A 268 -34.66 19.42 -58.37
N ALA A 269 -33.89 19.89 -59.36
CA ALA A 269 -32.60 20.53 -59.11
C ALA A 269 -32.73 21.80 -58.27
N ALA A 270 -33.76 22.62 -58.49
CA ALA A 270 -34.03 23.82 -57.70
C ALA A 270 -34.30 23.50 -56.22
N HIS A 271 -35.17 22.52 -55.94
CA HIS A 271 -35.42 22.08 -54.56
C HIS A 271 -34.18 21.53 -53.85
N LEU A 272 -33.29 20.86 -54.58
CA LEU A 272 -32.02 20.39 -54.01
C LEU A 272 -31.06 21.54 -53.70
N GLN A 273 -31.06 22.63 -54.47
CA GLN A 273 -30.27 23.83 -54.15
C GLN A 273 -30.76 24.49 -52.86
N ASP A 274 -32.07 24.62 -52.67
CA ASP A 274 -32.66 25.11 -51.42
C ASP A 274 -32.28 24.21 -50.23
N ALA A 275 -32.26 22.90 -50.42
CA ALA A 275 -31.82 21.94 -49.40
C ALA A 275 -30.33 22.11 -49.04
N VAL A 276 -29.44 22.37 -50.01
CA VAL A 276 -28.02 22.66 -49.76
C VAL A 276 -27.86 23.95 -48.93
N PHE A 277 -28.64 24.98 -49.23
CA PHE A 277 -28.65 26.21 -48.44
C PHE A 277 -29.08 25.95 -46.99
N GLY A 278 -30.16 25.21 -46.78
CA GLY A 278 -30.63 24.82 -45.44
C GLY A 278 -29.61 24.00 -44.65
N LEU A 279 -28.96 23.02 -45.30
CA LEU A 279 -27.91 22.20 -44.68
C LEU A 279 -26.66 23.03 -44.32
N SER A 280 -26.31 24.01 -45.14
CA SER A 280 -25.19 24.92 -44.87
C SER A 280 -25.46 25.80 -43.66
N LEU A 281 -26.68 26.35 -43.53
CA LEU A 281 -27.10 27.08 -42.33
C LEU A 281 -27.06 26.20 -41.08
N PHE A 282 -27.52 24.95 -41.19
CA PHE A 282 -27.48 24.00 -40.08
C PHE A 282 -26.05 23.63 -39.68
N SER A 283 -25.14 23.45 -40.64
CA SER A 283 -23.72 23.24 -40.38
C SER A 283 -23.10 24.39 -39.59
N SER A 284 -23.38 25.64 -39.99
CA SER A 284 -22.92 26.83 -39.26
C SER A 284 -23.46 26.85 -37.83
N PHE A 285 -24.72 26.50 -37.62
CA PHE A 285 -25.32 26.39 -36.28
C PHE A 285 -24.63 25.33 -35.41
N VAL A 286 -24.32 24.15 -35.96
CA VAL A 286 -23.58 23.09 -35.25
C VAL A 286 -22.18 23.56 -34.86
N LEU A 287 -21.48 24.29 -35.74
CA LEU A 287 -20.19 24.89 -35.43
C LEU A 287 -20.29 25.93 -34.31
N THR A 288 -21.30 26.81 -34.35
CA THR A 288 -21.54 27.80 -33.29
C THR A 288 -21.80 27.14 -31.94
N ILE A 289 -22.61 26.07 -31.90
CA ILE A 289 -22.81 25.27 -30.68
C ILE A 289 -21.49 24.66 -30.20
N GLY A 290 -20.70 24.08 -31.11
CA GLY A 290 -19.40 23.50 -30.80
C GLY A 290 -18.43 24.53 -30.20
N ALA A 291 -18.36 25.71 -30.79
CA ALA A 291 -17.53 26.83 -30.35
C ALA A 291 -18.03 27.47 -29.04
N TYR A 292 -19.34 27.51 -28.81
CA TYR A 292 -19.91 28.03 -27.57
C TYR A 292 -19.61 27.12 -26.38
N PHE A 293 -19.84 25.81 -26.52
CA PHE A 293 -19.64 24.87 -25.42
C PHE A 293 -18.18 24.41 -25.25
N ASN A 294 -17.36 24.51 -26.29
CA ASN A 294 -15.96 24.05 -26.33
C ASN A 294 -15.73 22.69 -25.63
N PRO A 295 -16.51 21.64 -25.98
CA PRO A 295 -16.51 20.38 -25.24
C PRO A 295 -15.16 19.66 -25.26
N THR A 296 -14.37 19.84 -26.32
CA THR A 296 -13.02 19.26 -26.42
C THR A 296 -12.08 19.87 -25.39
N LYS A 297 -12.04 21.21 -25.28
CA LYS A 297 -11.15 21.94 -24.35
C LYS A 297 -11.55 21.64 -22.90
N ARG A 298 -12.83 21.82 -22.57
CA ARG A 298 -13.38 21.52 -21.23
C ARG A 298 -13.17 20.06 -20.84
N GLY A 299 -13.44 19.12 -21.74
CA GLY A 299 -13.24 17.69 -21.49
C GLY A 299 -11.78 17.27 -21.31
N ARG A 300 -10.82 17.94 -21.97
CA ARG A 300 -9.37 17.70 -21.76
C ARG A 300 -8.92 18.24 -20.41
N GLN A 301 -9.38 19.44 -20.06
CA GLN A 301 -9.03 20.09 -18.80
C GLN A 301 -9.57 19.36 -17.58
N LEU A 302 -10.82 18.90 -17.62
CA LEU A 302 -11.39 18.06 -16.56
C LEU A 302 -10.57 16.79 -16.32
N ARG A 303 -10.05 16.16 -17.39
CA ARG A 303 -9.16 14.99 -17.23
C ARG A 303 -7.81 15.36 -16.65
N ALA A 304 -7.23 16.48 -17.08
CA ALA A 304 -5.95 16.94 -16.56
C ALA A 304 -6.08 17.26 -15.07
N SER A 305 -7.12 18.00 -14.66
CA SER A 305 -7.42 18.28 -13.27
C SER A 305 -7.69 17.02 -12.46
N ALA A 306 -8.47 16.06 -12.98
CA ALA A 306 -8.68 14.77 -12.30
C ALA A 306 -7.35 14.03 -12.06
N SER A 307 -6.46 13.98 -13.06
CA SER A 307 -5.12 13.40 -12.90
C SER A 307 -4.30 14.12 -11.83
N THR A 308 -4.33 15.46 -11.81
CA THR A 308 -3.65 16.25 -10.78
C THR A 308 -4.17 15.94 -9.38
N LEU A 309 -5.50 15.83 -9.19
CA LEU A 309 -6.08 15.48 -7.90
C LEU A 309 -5.67 14.07 -7.46
N GLN A 310 -5.69 13.12 -8.39
CA GLN A 310 -5.23 11.76 -8.12
C GLN A 310 -3.75 11.75 -7.69
N SER A 311 -2.92 12.55 -8.35
CA SER A 311 -1.51 12.73 -7.99
C SER A 311 -1.32 13.33 -6.60
N ILE A 312 -2.12 14.33 -6.22
CA ILE A 312 -2.14 14.89 -4.86
C ILE A 312 -2.47 13.79 -3.84
N ILE A 313 -3.48 12.95 -4.11
CA ILE A 313 -3.86 11.83 -3.24
C ILE A 313 -2.69 10.84 -3.05
N TRP A 314 -2.01 10.44 -4.13
CA TRP A 314 -0.86 9.50 -4.03
C TRP A 314 0.33 10.11 -3.29
N ARG A 315 0.66 11.39 -3.54
CA ARG A 315 1.72 12.11 -2.81
C ARG A 315 1.40 12.23 -1.31
N PHE A 316 0.13 12.47 -0.97
CA PHE A 316 -0.33 12.47 0.41
C PHE A 316 -0.20 11.08 1.04
N ARG A 317 -0.72 10.03 0.39
CA ARG A 317 -0.67 8.64 0.90
C ARG A 317 0.76 8.16 1.14
N ALA A 318 1.72 8.59 0.33
CA ALA A 318 3.13 8.24 0.52
C ALA A 318 3.90 9.20 1.44
N ARG A 319 3.25 10.25 1.95
CA ARG A 319 3.83 11.32 2.79
C ARG A 319 5.09 11.92 2.18
N VAL A 320 4.97 12.39 0.93
CA VAL A 320 6.08 12.96 0.13
C VAL A 320 5.86 14.45 -0.14
N GLY A 321 6.97 15.18 -0.29
CA GLY A 321 6.97 16.59 -0.67
C GLY A 321 6.30 17.44 0.41
N GLU A 322 5.27 18.20 0.00
CA GLU A 322 4.49 19.07 0.90
C GLU A 322 3.73 18.30 1.99
N PHE A 323 3.55 16.98 1.86
CA PHE A 323 2.81 16.15 2.83
C PHE A 323 3.73 15.42 3.82
N LEU A 324 5.02 15.74 3.86
CA LEU A 324 5.95 15.17 4.83
C LEU A 324 5.61 15.73 6.23
N PRO A 325 5.39 14.87 7.26
CA PRO A 325 5.11 15.34 8.61
C PRO A 325 6.36 15.97 9.23
N PRO A 326 6.35 17.28 9.54
CA PRO A 326 7.46 17.88 10.25
C PRO A 326 7.44 17.45 11.73
N PRO A 327 8.61 17.37 12.38
CA PRO A 327 8.75 16.81 13.73
C PRO A 327 7.92 17.53 14.79
N ASN A 328 7.62 18.82 14.59
CA ASN A 328 6.91 19.65 15.56
C ASN A 328 5.38 19.73 15.33
N PHE A 329 4.88 19.34 14.14
CA PHE A 329 3.47 19.51 13.78
C PHE A 329 2.92 18.27 13.04
N PRO A 330 2.55 17.21 13.76
CA PRO A 330 2.11 15.94 13.15
C PRO A 330 0.81 16.06 12.34
N LYS A 331 -0.03 17.08 12.61
CA LYS A 331 -1.27 17.35 11.85
C LYS A 331 -1.05 18.17 10.57
N GLN A 332 0.16 18.66 10.32
CA GLN A 332 0.43 19.53 9.17
C GLN A 332 0.10 18.90 7.80
N PRO A 333 0.35 17.58 7.55
CA PRO A 333 -0.04 16.96 6.29
C PRO A 333 -1.53 17.07 5.99
N ASP A 334 -2.40 17.02 7.01
CA ASP A 334 -3.85 17.08 6.85
C ASP A 334 -4.30 18.50 6.43
N TYR A 335 -3.71 19.52 7.05
CA TYR A 335 -3.91 20.93 6.65
C TYR A 335 -3.41 21.20 5.23
N ASN A 336 -2.24 20.65 4.89
CA ASN A 336 -1.67 20.79 3.54
C ASN A 336 -2.54 20.08 2.49
N LEU A 337 -3.12 18.92 2.82
CA LEU A 337 -4.07 18.23 1.94
C LEU A 337 -5.33 19.07 1.71
N CYS A 338 -5.90 19.63 2.79
CA CYS A 338 -7.06 20.51 2.68
C CYS A 338 -6.75 21.75 1.81
N ALA A 339 -5.60 22.38 2.02
CA ALA A 339 -5.15 23.52 1.22
C ALA A 339 -4.92 23.14 -0.26
N ALA A 340 -4.32 21.99 -0.53
CA ALA A 340 -4.08 21.47 -1.88
C ALA A 340 -5.40 21.19 -2.61
N ILE A 341 -6.38 20.55 -1.96
CA ILE A 341 -7.71 20.31 -2.53
C ILE A 341 -8.43 21.64 -2.78
N ALA A 342 -8.35 22.60 -1.86
CA ALA A 342 -8.94 23.93 -2.05
C ALA A 342 -8.29 24.69 -3.21
N SER A 343 -6.96 24.59 -3.39
CA SER A 343 -6.27 25.14 -4.56
C SER A 343 -6.74 24.47 -5.84
N TRP A 344 -6.79 23.13 -5.84
CA TRP A 344 -7.27 22.34 -6.97
C TRP A 344 -8.69 22.72 -7.40
N ARG A 345 -9.62 22.90 -6.45
CA ARG A 345 -10.99 23.36 -6.76
C ARG A 345 -10.99 24.72 -7.45
N ARG A 346 -10.19 25.67 -6.95
CA ARG A 346 -10.08 27.01 -7.56
C ARG A 346 -9.53 26.93 -8.97
N GLU A 347 -8.48 26.15 -9.19
CA GLU A 347 -7.89 25.93 -10.52
C GLU A 347 -8.86 25.23 -11.48
N LEU A 348 -9.63 24.26 -10.99
CA LEU A 348 -10.62 23.57 -11.78
C LEU A 348 -11.74 24.52 -12.23
N VAL A 349 -12.31 25.30 -11.30
CA VAL A 349 -13.39 26.27 -11.60
C VAL A 349 -12.89 27.37 -12.53
N ALA A 350 -11.74 27.99 -12.23
CA ALA A 350 -11.13 29.01 -13.07
C ALA A 350 -10.80 28.48 -14.47
N GLY A 351 -10.43 27.21 -14.54
CA GLY A 351 -10.02 26.57 -15.76
C GLY A 351 -11.19 26.19 -16.69
N THR A 352 -12.21 25.53 -16.13
CA THR A 352 -13.22 24.81 -16.92
C THR A 352 -14.51 25.60 -17.18
N ASP A 353 -14.62 26.81 -16.61
CA ASP A 353 -15.84 27.62 -16.65
C ASP A 353 -17.07 26.83 -16.14
N LEU A 354 -16.81 25.87 -15.24
CA LEU A 354 -17.82 25.11 -14.52
C LEU A 354 -18.24 25.92 -13.31
N MET A 355 -19.55 26.09 -13.13
CA MET A 355 -20.10 26.58 -11.87
C MET A 355 -19.73 25.58 -10.76
N SER A 356 -19.32 26.07 -9.59
CA SER A 356 -19.00 25.23 -8.41
C SER A 356 -20.13 24.25 -8.07
N THR A 357 -21.37 24.66 -8.32
CA THR A 357 -22.59 23.86 -8.16
C THR A 357 -22.62 22.58 -8.97
N ALA A 358 -21.83 22.46 -10.04
CA ALA A 358 -21.73 21.24 -10.85
C ALA A 358 -21.00 20.10 -10.11
N LEU A 359 -20.06 20.44 -9.22
CA LEU A 359 -19.36 19.46 -8.38
C LEU A 359 -20.19 19.07 -7.15
N GLU A 360 -21.01 19.99 -6.63
CA GLU A 360 -21.87 19.77 -5.46
C GLU A 360 -23.18 19.03 -5.78
N LYS A 361 -23.49 18.83 -7.07
CA LYS A 361 -24.69 18.11 -7.49
C LYS A 361 -24.67 16.66 -6.98
N LYS A 362 -25.84 16.13 -6.61
CA LYS A 362 -25.97 14.71 -6.25
C LYS A 362 -25.85 13.83 -7.50
N TYR A 363 -24.87 12.91 -7.48
CA TYR A 363 -24.62 11.96 -8.55
C TYR A 363 -25.09 10.53 -8.17
N PRO A 364 -25.50 9.70 -9.13
CA PRO A 364 -25.87 8.31 -8.88
C PRO A 364 -24.67 7.45 -8.42
N PRO A 365 -24.92 6.37 -7.65
CA PRO A 365 -23.87 5.63 -6.94
C PRO A 365 -22.85 4.94 -7.87
N HIS A 366 -23.24 4.55 -9.09
CA HIS A 366 -22.34 3.88 -10.04
C HIS A 366 -21.19 4.75 -10.55
N ILE A 367 -21.21 6.06 -10.28
CA ILE A 367 -20.13 6.98 -10.66
C ILE A 367 -18.94 6.85 -9.71
N PHE A 368 -19.18 6.45 -8.46
CA PHE A 368 -18.17 6.33 -7.42
C PHE A 368 -17.46 4.98 -7.52
N THR A 369 -16.21 4.98 -7.98
CA THR A 369 -15.44 3.75 -8.24
C THR A 369 -14.43 3.41 -7.15
N HIS A 370 -14.17 4.31 -6.20
CA HIS A 370 -13.13 4.19 -5.18
C HIS A 370 -13.72 3.86 -3.79
N LEU A 371 -14.83 3.10 -3.77
CA LEU A 371 -15.50 2.60 -2.55
C LEU A 371 -15.86 3.71 -1.52
N GLN A 372 -16.22 4.90 -2.00
CA GLN A 372 -16.38 6.09 -1.17
C GLN A 372 -17.60 6.04 -0.26
N HIS A 373 -18.68 5.37 -0.68
CA HIS A 373 -19.93 5.34 0.09
C HIS A 373 -20.37 3.92 0.46
N ASP A 374 -20.12 2.95 -0.43
CA ASP A 374 -20.56 1.57 -0.31
C ASP A 374 -19.69 0.67 -1.20
N GLY A 375 -19.76 -0.64 -0.98
CA GLY A 375 -19.12 -1.69 -1.78
C GLY A 375 -17.97 -2.42 -1.09
N GLU A 376 -17.68 -3.61 -1.57
CA GLU A 376 -16.60 -4.45 -1.06
C GLU A 376 -15.41 -4.49 -2.02
N ILE A 377 -14.23 -4.72 -1.46
CA ILE A 377 -13.02 -4.95 -2.26
C ILE A 377 -13.18 -6.33 -2.94
N LYS A 378 -13.38 -6.33 -4.26
CA LYS A 378 -13.67 -7.54 -5.06
C LYS A 378 -12.62 -8.65 -4.93
N GLU A 379 -11.36 -8.27 -4.69
CA GLU A 379 -10.23 -9.20 -4.65
C GLU A 379 -9.84 -9.58 -3.21
N LEU A 380 -10.63 -9.16 -2.21
CA LEU A 380 -10.30 -9.31 -0.79
C LEU A 380 -10.30 -10.76 -0.33
N GLU A 381 -11.25 -11.57 -0.79
CA GLU A 381 -11.31 -12.98 -0.41
C GLU A 381 -10.14 -13.78 -0.97
N ASP A 382 -9.77 -13.51 -2.23
CA ASP A 382 -8.63 -14.16 -2.87
C ASP A 382 -7.33 -13.72 -2.19
N PHE A 383 -7.18 -12.43 -1.91
CA PHE A 383 -6.04 -11.91 -1.14
C PHE A 383 -5.96 -12.51 0.28
N ARG A 384 -7.08 -12.68 0.98
CA ARG A 384 -7.09 -13.33 2.30
C ARG A 384 -6.66 -14.80 2.19
N LYS A 385 -7.14 -15.53 1.18
CA LYS A 385 -6.70 -16.92 0.93
C LYS A 385 -5.21 -16.97 0.65
N GLU A 386 -4.73 -16.05 -0.18
CA GLU A 386 -3.32 -15.89 -0.53
C GLU A 386 -2.45 -15.61 0.71
N GLN A 387 -2.86 -14.68 1.59
CA GLN A 387 -2.16 -14.40 2.84
C GLN A 387 -2.18 -15.58 3.81
N MET A 388 -3.32 -16.26 3.95
CA MET A 388 -3.42 -17.45 4.79
C MET A 388 -2.49 -18.56 4.31
N GLN A 389 -2.41 -18.79 2.99
CA GLN A 389 -1.49 -19.78 2.41
C GLN A 389 -0.02 -19.41 2.63
N ALA A 390 0.33 -18.13 2.50
CA ALA A 390 1.69 -17.65 2.77
C ALA A 390 2.06 -17.82 4.26
N HIS A 391 1.14 -17.49 5.16
CA HIS A 391 1.32 -17.68 6.60
C HIS A 391 1.43 -19.16 6.97
N GLU A 392 0.59 -20.02 6.39
CA GLU A 392 0.64 -21.48 6.59
C GLU A 392 2.00 -22.04 6.16
N LEU A 393 2.52 -21.61 5.00
CA LEU A 393 3.84 -22.03 4.51
C LEU A 393 4.97 -21.60 5.46
N ASP A 394 4.89 -20.40 6.04
CA ASP A 394 5.86 -19.89 7.01
C ASP A 394 5.81 -20.65 8.35
N VAL A 395 4.61 -20.98 8.83
CA VAL A 395 4.41 -21.84 10.02
C VAL A 395 4.97 -23.24 9.79
N LEU A 396 4.71 -23.84 8.62
CA LEU A 396 5.22 -25.16 8.26
C LEU A 396 6.75 -25.18 8.15
N ASN A 397 7.36 -24.16 7.53
CA ASN A 397 8.81 -24.01 7.47
C ASN A 397 9.43 -23.86 8.87
N SER A 398 8.81 -23.07 9.74
CA SER A 398 9.24 -22.92 11.13
C SER A 398 9.18 -24.25 11.89
N ARG A 399 8.10 -25.03 11.69
CA ARG A 399 7.94 -26.36 12.28
C ARG A 399 8.96 -27.37 11.78
N LEU A 400 9.25 -27.38 10.47
CA LEU A 400 10.30 -28.21 9.87
C LEU A 400 11.66 -27.91 10.51
N LEU A 401 11.99 -26.63 10.66
CA LEU A 401 13.26 -26.18 11.22
C LEU A 401 13.44 -26.61 12.68
N LEU A 402 12.36 -26.55 13.48
CA LEU A 402 12.36 -27.07 14.85
C LEU A 402 12.61 -28.59 14.91
N LEU A 403 11.98 -29.37 14.02
CA LEU A 403 12.20 -30.83 13.94
C LEU A 403 13.61 -31.19 13.46
N GLN A 404 14.18 -30.41 12.54
CA GLN A 404 15.58 -30.60 12.14
C GLN A 404 16.55 -30.27 13.28
N LYS A 405 16.25 -29.22 14.07
CA LYS A 405 17.02 -28.85 15.27
C LYS A 405 16.95 -29.94 16.34
N SER A 406 15.78 -30.54 16.61
CA SER A 406 15.64 -31.68 17.55
C SER A 406 16.44 -32.91 17.12
N GLN A 407 16.41 -33.27 15.83
CA GLN A 407 17.21 -34.38 15.29
C GLN A 407 18.72 -34.14 15.43
N ASN A 408 19.19 -32.93 15.14
CA ASN A 408 20.60 -32.58 15.25
C ASN A 408 21.10 -32.63 16.70
N LEU A 409 20.29 -32.19 17.66
CA LEU A 409 20.59 -32.30 19.10
C LEU A 409 20.69 -33.78 19.55
N ARG A 410 19.80 -34.65 19.09
CA ARG A 410 19.85 -36.10 19.37
C ARG A 410 21.08 -36.77 18.74
N ARG A 411 21.47 -36.39 17.52
CA ARG A 411 22.68 -36.91 16.85
C ARG A 411 23.97 -36.41 17.50
N GLY A 412 24.00 -35.17 17.98
CA GLY A 412 25.12 -34.62 18.75
C GLY A 412 25.30 -35.31 20.11
N SER A 413 24.19 -35.59 20.81
CA SER A 413 24.21 -36.35 22.07
C SER A 413 24.70 -37.79 21.89
N LYS A 414 24.34 -38.46 20.79
CA LYS A 414 24.88 -39.80 20.46
C LYS A 414 26.37 -39.82 20.14
N LYS A 415 26.95 -38.74 19.61
CA LYS A 415 28.39 -38.65 19.33
C LYS A 415 29.25 -38.36 20.58
N ASN A 416 28.66 -37.79 21.62
CA ASN A 416 29.33 -37.55 22.92
C ASN A 416 29.03 -38.64 23.96
N GLY A 417 28.36 -39.73 23.55
CA GLY A 417 27.94 -40.82 24.45
C GLY A 417 28.97 -41.90 24.76
N ASP A 418 30.18 -41.84 24.20
CA ASP A 418 31.23 -42.86 24.42
C ASP A 418 32.23 -42.52 25.54
N SER A 419 31.86 -41.66 26.50
CA SER A 419 32.65 -41.51 27.72
C SER A 419 31.80 -41.35 28.98
N HIS A 420 31.80 -42.43 29.77
CA HIS A 420 31.36 -42.60 31.15
C HIS A 420 29.86 -42.73 31.42
N GLY A 421 29.44 -43.98 31.71
CA GLY A 421 28.16 -44.28 32.31
C GLY A 421 28.16 -44.07 33.82
N PHE A 422 27.03 -43.63 34.37
CA PHE A 422 26.55 -44.05 35.69
C PHE A 422 25.09 -43.57 35.91
N PHE A 423 24.30 -44.46 36.53
CA PHE A 423 22.94 -44.32 37.06
C PHE A 423 21.72 -44.31 36.12
N GLY A 424 21.08 -45.49 36.07
CA GLY A 424 19.64 -45.59 35.94
C GLY A 424 18.93 -45.37 37.29
N ARG A 425 17.76 -44.71 37.25
CA ARG A 425 16.69 -44.92 38.23
C ARG A 425 15.34 -44.58 37.61
N ARG A 426 14.48 -45.61 37.53
CA ARG A 426 13.03 -45.49 37.29
C ARG A 426 12.42 -44.58 38.35
N VAL A 427 11.65 -43.58 37.93
CA VAL A 427 10.64 -42.93 38.78
C VAL A 427 9.28 -43.43 38.31
N GLN A 428 8.59 -44.16 39.19
CA GLN A 428 7.17 -44.48 39.07
C GLN A 428 6.36 -43.21 39.37
N VAL A 429 5.37 -42.91 38.53
CA VAL A 429 4.35 -41.88 38.80
C VAL A 429 3.06 -42.59 39.16
N ALA A 430 2.46 -42.22 40.29
CA ALA A 430 1.15 -42.69 40.75
C ALA A 430 0.02 -41.86 40.12
N PRO A 431 -1.20 -42.41 39.94
CA PRO A 431 -2.32 -41.69 39.34
C PRO A 431 -3.13 -40.94 40.41
N ALA A 432 -3.73 -39.81 40.03
CA ALA A 432 -4.83 -39.20 40.78
C ALA A 432 -5.89 -38.69 39.80
N GLU A 433 -7.13 -39.08 40.10
CA GLU A 433 -8.36 -38.96 39.32
C GLU A 433 -9.03 -37.58 39.38
N ASP A 434 -9.98 -37.44 38.46
CA ASP A 434 -10.95 -36.38 38.10
C ASP A 434 -11.63 -35.58 39.24
N ASP A 435 -11.97 -34.31 38.93
CA ASP A 435 -13.37 -33.85 38.77
C ASP A 435 -13.46 -32.32 38.60
N LEU A 436 -14.04 -31.86 37.46
CA LEU A 436 -15.21 -30.95 37.39
C LEU A 436 -15.38 -30.29 36.01
N GLU A 437 -16.61 -30.46 35.51
CA GLU A 437 -17.20 -29.99 34.25
C GLU A 437 -17.39 -28.46 34.16
N GLY A 438 -17.41 -27.91 32.94
CA GLY A 438 -17.93 -26.54 32.69
C GLY A 438 -17.66 -26.00 31.28
N GLY A 439 -18.67 -25.99 30.41
CA GLY A 439 -18.56 -25.72 28.97
C GLY A 439 -18.15 -24.31 28.52
N GLY A 440 -17.65 -24.22 27.28
CA GLY A 440 -17.48 -22.96 26.54
C GLY A 440 -16.64 -23.07 25.27
N LYS A 441 -17.17 -23.63 24.18
CA LYS A 441 -16.53 -23.63 22.85
C LYS A 441 -16.46 -22.20 22.29
N ARG A 442 -15.27 -21.61 22.20
CA ARG A 442 -14.93 -20.53 21.25
C ARG A 442 -13.44 -20.59 20.91
N GLY A 443 -13.13 -20.38 19.62
CA GLY A 443 -11.87 -20.77 19.00
C GLY A 443 -10.63 -20.08 19.56
N GLU A 444 -9.77 -20.89 20.17
CA GLU A 444 -8.35 -20.60 20.39
C GLU A 444 -7.57 -21.55 19.48
N GLY A 445 -7.30 -21.12 18.24
CA GLY A 445 -6.51 -21.88 17.27
C GLY A 445 -5.28 -21.07 16.90
N GLY A 446 -4.11 -21.46 17.39
CA GLY A 446 -2.85 -20.79 17.05
C GLY A 446 -1.70 -21.18 18.00
N ALA A 447 -1.77 -20.76 19.26
CA ALA A 447 -0.67 -20.94 20.21
C ALA A 447 -0.66 -22.34 20.91
N GLY A 448 -1.82 -22.87 21.29
CA GLY A 448 -1.92 -24.18 21.95
C GLY A 448 -1.58 -25.38 21.06
N GLU A 449 -1.58 -25.20 19.73
CA GLU A 449 -1.32 -26.28 18.79
C GLU A 449 0.18 -26.57 18.63
N VAL A 450 1.04 -25.56 18.83
CA VAL A 450 2.51 -25.68 18.73
C VAL A 450 3.10 -26.30 20.01
N GLU A 451 2.59 -25.93 21.18
CA GLU A 451 3.07 -26.44 22.47
C GLU A 451 2.58 -27.88 22.76
N SER A 452 1.33 -28.18 22.38
CA SER A 452 0.79 -29.55 22.44
C SER A 452 1.42 -30.51 21.43
N SER A 453 2.04 -29.99 20.37
CA SER A 453 2.84 -30.79 19.43
C SER A 453 4.29 -30.96 19.89
N PHE A 454 4.90 -29.99 20.59
CA PHE A 454 6.25 -30.19 21.17
C PHE A 454 6.27 -31.29 22.26
N ARG A 455 5.28 -31.31 23.17
CA ARG A 455 5.11 -32.39 24.17
C ARG A 455 4.81 -33.75 23.54
N ARG A 456 4.00 -33.81 22.47
CA ARG A 456 3.75 -35.04 21.71
C ARG A 456 4.99 -35.52 20.94
N ASN A 457 5.83 -34.60 20.47
CA ASN A 457 7.01 -34.94 19.68
C ASN A 457 8.18 -35.46 20.54
N SER A 458 8.25 -35.11 21.82
CA SER A 458 9.30 -35.65 22.71
C SER A 458 9.15 -37.15 23.00
N GLU A 459 7.94 -37.70 22.85
CA GLU A 459 7.61 -39.12 23.07
C GLU A 459 7.62 -39.98 21.78
N MET A 460 7.75 -39.35 20.61
CA MET A 460 7.72 -40.06 19.32
C MET A 460 9.02 -40.82 19.03
N GLY A 461 8.86 -42.03 18.50
CA GLY A 461 9.95 -42.86 18.02
C GLY A 461 10.63 -42.26 16.77
N PRO A 462 11.93 -42.55 16.53
CA PRO A 462 12.70 -41.96 15.44
C PRO A 462 12.14 -42.24 14.04
N GLU A 463 11.39 -43.32 13.85
CA GLU A 463 10.71 -43.62 12.57
C GLU A 463 9.47 -42.75 12.32
N GLU A 464 8.74 -42.37 13.36
CA GLU A 464 7.54 -41.55 13.28
C GLU A 464 7.89 -40.07 13.05
N GLU A 465 8.96 -39.61 13.69
CA GLU A 465 9.55 -38.29 13.45
C GLU A 465 10.04 -38.15 12.00
N GLN A 466 10.69 -39.18 11.44
CA GLN A 466 11.14 -39.18 10.05
C GLN A 466 9.97 -39.17 9.05
N ARG A 467 8.87 -39.89 9.36
CA ARG A 467 7.64 -39.84 8.53
C ARG A 467 7.00 -38.46 8.54
N ASN A 468 6.93 -37.82 9.71
CA ASN A 468 6.40 -36.47 9.86
C ASN A 468 7.24 -35.43 9.09
N ILE A 469 8.57 -35.55 9.10
CA ILE A 469 9.45 -34.68 8.30
C ILE A 469 9.16 -34.84 6.80
N VAL A 470 9.07 -36.08 6.30
CA VAL A 470 8.77 -36.34 4.88
C VAL A 470 7.38 -35.84 4.48
N GLU A 471 6.38 -35.95 5.36
CA GLU A 471 5.04 -35.41 5.13
C GLU A 471 5.03 -33.88 5.11
N LEU A 472 5.76 -33.24 6.03
CA LEU A 472 5.94 -31.79 6.07
C LEU A 472 6.65 -31.28 4.82
N GLU A 473 7.74 -31.92 4.40
CA GLU A 473 8.45 -31.58 3.16
C GLU A 473 7.54 -31.69 1.93
N LYS A 474 6.68 -32.71 1.87
CA LYS A 474 5.67 -32.83 0.79
C LYS A 474 4.63 -31.71 0.84
N LYS A 475 4.12 -31.34 2.01
CA LYS A 475 3.16 -30.22 2.17
C LYS A 475 3.81 -28.88 1.81
N ILE A 476 5.05 -28.66 2.25
CA ILE A 476 5.84 -27.47 1.89
C ILE A 476 6.07 -27.42 0.39
N ALA A 477 6.47 -28.52 -0.26
CA ALA A 477 6.67 -28.56 -1.71
C ALA A 477 5.37 -28.33 -2.50
N ALA A 478 4.24 -28.86 -2.04
CA ALA A 478 2.94 -28.63 -2.66
C ALA A 478 2.49 -27.17 -2.52
N LEU A 479 2.57 -26.60 -1.30
CA LEU A 479 2.25 -25.20 -1.05
C LEU A 479 3.24 -24.25 -1.72
N SER A 480 4.53 -24.59 -1.79
CA SER A 480 5.54 -23.77 -2.48
C SER A 480 5.43 -23.87 -4.00
N ALA A 481 4.87 -24.93 -4.57
CA ALA A 481 4.57 -25.00 -6.00
C ALA A 481 3.40 -24.07 -6.37
N VAL A 482 2.41 -23.95 -5.48
CA VAL A 482 1.32 -22.98 -5.59
C VAL A 482 1.82 -21.55 -5.31
N ALA A 483 2.67 -21.39 -4.29
CA ALA A 483 3.22 -20.11 -3.86
C ALA A 483 4.46 -19.65 -4.65
N GLY A 484 5.10 -20.50 -5.46
CA GLY A 484 6.30 -20.17 -6.24
C GLY A 484 6.06 -19.11 -7.33
N ASN A 485 4.80 -18.80 -7.60
CA ASN A 485 4.35 -17.69 -8.44
C ASN A 485 3.79 -16.48 -7.65
N PHE A 486 3.84 -16.49 -6.31
CA PHE A 486 3.37 -15.37 -5.51
C PHE A 486 4.35 -14.23 -5.56
N LYS A 487 4.03 -13.24 -6.39
CA LYS A 487 4.34 -11.86 -6.02
C LYS A 487 3.26 -11.41 -5.04
N PRO A 488 3.62 -10.76 -3.92
CA PRO A 488 2.62 -10.21 -3.00
C PRO A 488 1.73 -9.24 -3.79
N ARG A 489 0.49 -9.64 -4.05
CA ARG A 489 -0.46 -8.81 -4.79
C ARG A 489 -0.93 -7.71 -3.84
N TYR A 490 -0.52 -6.47 -4.09
CA TYR A 490 -1.07 -5.35 -3.36
C TYR A 490 -2.46 -5.01 -3.88
N ILE A 491 -3.40 -4.81 -2.96
CA ILE A 491 -4.73 -4.31 -3.24
C ILE A 491 -4.81 -2.86 -2.80
N ASP A 492 -5.34 -1.99 -3.67
CA ASP A 492 -5.58 -0.60 -3.32
C ASP A 492 -6.88 -0.46 -2.52
N ASP A 493 -6.77 0.00 -1.28
CA ASP A 493 -7.88 0.32 -0.39
C ASP A 493 -8.31 1.80 -0.44
N PHE A 494 -7.62 2.57 -1.30
CA PHE A 494 -7.83 4.00 -1.57
C PHE A 494 -7.60 4.94 -0.38
N GLN A 495 -7.19 4.44 0.78
CA GLN A 495 -6.98 5.27 1.97
C GLN A 495 -5.61 5.05 2.63
N SER A 496 -5.14 3.81 2.75
CA SER A 496 -3.97 3.52 3.59
C SER A 496 -2.72 4.26 3.13
N PRO A 497 -1.82 4.62 4.05
CA PRO A 497 -0.49 5.09 3.72
C PRO A 497 0.23 4.06 2.84
N VAL A 498 0.93 4.53 1.82
CA VAL A 498 1.49 3.68 0.76
C VAL A 498 3.01 3.67 0.85
N LYS A 499 3.59 2.47 0.96
CA LYS A 499 5.04 2.26 0.89
C LYS A 499 5.56 2.43 -0.54
N PRO A 500 6.85 2.78 -0.75
CA PRO A 500 7.39 3.02 -2.09
C PRO A 500 7.19 1.84 -3.06
N MET A 501 7.38 0.60 -2.59
CA MET A 501 7.16 -0.60 -3.41
C MET A 501 5.68 -0.80 -3.77
N GLN A 502 4.78 -0.56 -2.83
CA GLN A 502 3.33 -0.59 -3.07
C GLN A 502 2.92 0.47 -4.11
N TYR A 503 3.51 1.67 -4.04
CA TYR A 503 3.30 2.72 -5.04
C TYR A 503 3.72 2.26 -6.44
N VAL A 504 4.91 1.66 -6.58
CA VAL A 504 5.38 1.15 -7.88
C VAL A 504 4.37 0.18 -8.48
N GLU A 505 3.89 -0.79 -7.70
CA GLU A 505 2.97 -1.81 -8.19
C GLU A 505 1.56 -1.29 -8.45
N LEU A 506 0.94 -0.61 -7.46
CA LEU A 506 -0.44 -0.14 -7.55
C LEU A 506 -0.60 0.98 -8.59
N ARG A 507 0.40 1.86 -8.71
CA ARG A 507 0.33 3.08 -9.53
C ARG A 507 1.11 2.95 -10.83
N LEU A 508 2.44 2.82 -10.77
CA LEU A 508 3.30 2.92 -11.94
C LEU A 508 3.13 1.74 -12.91
N LEU A 509 3.15 0.51 -12.40
CA LEU A 509 3.00 -0.68 -13.23
C LEU A 509 1.61 -0.77 -13.86
N ASN A 510 0.57 -0.42 -13.10
CA ASN A 510 -0.79 -0.34 -13.60
C ASN A 510 -0.93 0.70 -14.74
N HIS A 511 -0.32 1.89 -14.58
CA HIS A 511 -0.30 2.89 -15.66
C HIS A 511 0.51 2.43 -16.87
N ARG A 512 1.64 1.75 -16.65
CA ARG A 512 2.45 1.18 -17.73
C ARG A 512 1.63 0.16 -18.53
N GLU A 513 0.96 -0.77 -17.87
CA GLU A 513 0.12 -1.78 -18.53
C GLU A 513 -1.04 -1.14 -19.27
N PHE A 514 -1.70 -0.15 -18.64
CA PHE A 514 -2.75 0.64 -19.25
C PHE A 514 -2.32 1.26 -20.59
N TYR A 515 -1.09 1.80 -20.66
CA TYR A 515 -0.54 2.36 -21.90
C TYR A 515 -0.12 1.27 -22.89
N GLN A 516 0.58 0.23 -22.43
CA GLN A 516 1.05 -0.87 -23.26
C GLN A 516 -0.08 -1.59 -24.00
N VAL A 517 -1.22 -1.86 -23.35
CA VAL A 517 -2.37 -2.52 -23.98
C VAL A 517 -3.03 -1.63 -25.06
N ARG A 518 -2.88 -0.31 -24.97
CA ARG A 518 -3.53 0.65 -25.90
C ARG A 518 -2.68 0.98 -27.12
N ILE A 519 -1.36 0.99 -27.01
CA ILE A 519 -0.44 1.28 -28.13
C ILE A 519 -0.77 0.43 -29.38
N PRO A 520 -0.85 -0.92 -29.32
CA PRO A 520 -1.12 -1.72 -30.52
C PRO A 520 -2.52 -1.46 -31.08
N ARG A 521 -3.52 -1.23 -30.23
CA ARG A 521 -4.88 -0.88 -30.67
C ARG A 521 -4.88 0.44 -31.44
N CYS A 522 -4.19 1.47 -30.93
CA CYS A 522 -4.06 2.74 -31.62
C CYS A 522 -3.34 2.60 -32.97
N TYR A 523 -2.29 1.78 -33.02
CA TYR A 523 -1.56 1.50 -34.26
C TYR A 523 -2.46 0.81 -35.30
N MET A 524 -3.19 -0.24 -34.92
CA MET A 524 -4.12 -0.93 -35.82
C MET A 524 -5.20 0.01 -36.37
N TRP A 525 -5.77 0.89 -35.54
CA TRP A 525 -6.74 1.89 -35.98
C TRP A 525 -6.13 2.91 -36.96
N MET A 526 -4.89 3.34 -36.72
CA MET A 526 -4.19 4.25 -37.63
C MET A 526 -3.94 3.59 -38.99
N THR A 527 -3.41 2.37 -39.01
CA THR A 527 -3.19 1.60 -40.24
C THR A 527 -4.49 1.33 -40.99
N PHE A 528 -5.57 1.03 -40.27
CA PHE A 528 -6.89 0.85 -40.86
C PHE A 528 -7.34 2.10 -41.64
N TRP A 529 -7.27 3.29 -41.03
CA TRP A 529 -7.65 4.53 -41.71
C TRP A 529 -6.75 4.86 -42.91
N GLN A 530 -5.45 4.55 -42.83
CA GLN A 530 -4.52 4.71 -43.96
C GLN A 530 -4.88 3.79 -45.14
N ILE A 531 -5.26 2.54 -44.88
CA ILE A 531 -5.72 1.60 -45.92
C ILE A 531 -7.00 2.12 -46.57
N VAL A 532 -7.97 2.57 -45.77
CA VAL A 532 -9.22 3.13 -46.28
C VAL A 532 -8.96 4.35 -47.18
N MET A 533 -8.05 5.24 -46.78
CA MET A 533 -7.65 6.39 -47.60
C MET A 533 -7.03 5.97 -48.93
N ALA A 534 -6.14 4.97 -48.93
CA ALA A 534 -5.53 4.46 -50.16
C ALA A 534 -6.58 3.88 -51.13
N VAL A 535 -7.56 3.12 -50.59
CA VAL A 535 -8.68 2.58 -51.38
C VAL A 535 -9.54 3.69 -51.97
N LEU A 536 -9.81 4.76 -51.21
CA LEU A 536 -10.56 5.92 -51.72
C LEU A 536 -9.82 6.68 -52.82
N THR A 537 -8.49 6.78 -52.73
CA THR A 537 -7.67 7.39 -53.80
C THR A 537 -7.74 6.59 -55.10
N VAL A 538 -7.62 5.26 -55.01
CA VAL A 538 -7.77 4.36 -56.18
C VAL A 538 -9.18 4.45 -56.75
N SER A 539 -10.20 4.43 -55.88
CA SER A 539 -11.60 4.54 -56.29
C SER A 539 -11.87 5.87 -57.01
N GLY A 540 -11.32 6.98 -56.51
CA GLY A 540 -11.40 8.29 -57.16
C GLY A 540 -10.77 8.30 -58.56
N ALA A 541 -9.61 7.64 -58.73
CA ALA A 541 -8.96 7.52 -60.05
C ALA A 541 -9.79 6.69 -61.05
N VAL A 542 -10.40 5.59 -60.59
CA VAL A 542 -11.28 4.76 -61.44
C VAL A 542 -12.54 5.54 -61.84
N LEU A 543 -13.16 6.26 -60.90
CA LEU A 543 -14.33 7.11 -61.19
C LEU A 543 -13.99 8.24 -62.16
N ALA A 544 -12.79 8.81 -62.10
CA ALA A 544 -12.33 9.83 -63.03
C ALA A 544 -12.11 9.28 -64.44
N TYR A 545 -11.68 8.03 -64.57
CA TYR A 545 -11.48 7.37 -65.87
C TYR A 545 -12.81 7.08 -66.60
N ILE A 546 -13.85 6.71 -65.85
CA ILE A 546 -15.18 6.42 -66.41
C ILE A 546 -15.93 7.74 -66.62
N LYS A 547 -15.91 8.26 -67.85
CA LYS A 547 -16.53 9.57 -68.21
C LYS A 547 -17.96 9.74 -67.71
N SER A 548 -18.78 8.69 -67.72
CA SER A 548 -20.20 8.73 -67.31
C SER A 548 -20.43 8.95 -65.81
N VAL A 549 -19.43 8.71 -64.96
CA VAL A 549 -19.54 8.82 -63.48
C VAL A 549 -18.53 9.84 -62.92
N SER A 550 -17.89 10.62 -63.79
CA SER A 550 -16.83 11.57 -63.45
C SER A 550 -17.21 12.60 -62.38
N GLN A 551 -18.49 12.95 -62.25
CA GLN A 551 -18.97 13.91 -61.24
C GLN A 551 -18.92 13.36 -59.80
N PHE A 552 -18.96 12.04 -59.62
CA PHE A 552 -18.92 11.40 -58.30
C PHE A 552 -17.51 11.36 -57.69
N VAL A 553 -16.48 11.76 -58.45
CA VAL A 553 -15.11 11.93 -57.92
C VAL A 553 -15.10 12.92 -56.76
N ALA A 554 -15.92 13.98 -56.81
CA ALA A 554 -16.04 14.95 -55.72
C ALA A 554 -16.59 14.31 -54.42
N VAL A 555 -17.50 13.34 -54.52
CA VAL A 555 -18.00 12.58 -53.36
C VAL A 555 -16.89 11.72 -52.76
N SER A 556 -16.15 10.99 -53.59
CA SER A 556 -15.01 10.17 -53.13
C SER A 556 -13.94 11.02 -52.44
N SER A 557 -13.63 12.19 -53.00
CA SER A 557 -12.69 13.16 -52.40
C SER A 557 -13.20 13.74 -51.08
N ALA A 558 -14.50 14.02 -50.97
CA ALA A 558 -15.10 14.51 -49.73
C ALA A 558 -15.09 13.46 -48.62
N VAL A 559 -15.35 12.18 -48.95
CA VAL A 559 -15.22 11.06 -47.99
C VAL A 559 -13.76 10.96 -47.51
N ALA A 560 -12.79 11.04 -48.43
CA ALA A 560 -11.37 11.01 -48.09
C ALA A 560 -10.96 12.20 -47.20
N ALA A 561 -11.47 13.40 -47.48
CA ALA A 561 -11.26 14.58 -46.65
C ALA A 561 -11.88 14.40 -45.25
N ALA A 562 -13.10 13.86 -45.16
CA ALA A 562 -13.78 13.60 -43.89
C ALA A 562 -13.01 12.58 -43.03
N ILE A 563 -12.50 11.50 -43.63
CA ILE A 563 -11.67 10.51 -42.93
C ILE A 563 -10.35 11.11 -42.48
N THR A 564 -9.70 11.92 -43.32
CA THR A 564 -8.47 12.62 -42.95
C THR A 564 -8.71 13.57 -41.78
N SER A 565 -9.82 14.31 -41.82
CA SER A 565 -10.25 15.22 -40.75
C SER A 565 -10.51 14.44 -39.46
N TRP A 566 -11.24 13.31 -39.52
CA TRP A 566 -11.46 12.44 -38.36
C TRP A 566 -10.16 11.85 -37.78
N GLY A 567 -9.26 11.38 -38.64
CA GLY A 567 -7.95 10.90 -38.23
C GLY A 567 -7.11 11.96 -37.54
N ALA A 568 -7.13 13.20 -38.05
CA ALA A 568 -6.48 14.35 -37.43
C ALA A 568 -7.13 14.72 -36.08
N TYR A 569 -8.46 14.65 -35.97
CA TYR A 569 -9.18 14.91 -34.73
C TYR A 569 -8.87 13.91 -33.61
N ASP A 570 -8.81 12.61 -33.93
CA ASP A 570 -8.47 11.57 -32.95
C ASP A 570 -6.96 11.57 -32.58
N ASP A 571 -6.11 12.25 -33.36
CA ASP A 571 -4.69 12.51 -33.07
C ASP A 571 -3.91 11.25 -32.66
N LEU A 572 -4.15 10.15 -33.38
CA LEU A 572 -3.63 8.81 -33.02
C LEU A 572 -2.10 8.76 -33.00
N GLY A 573 -1.44 9.49 -33.90
CA GLY A 573 0.02 9.55 -33.99
C GLY A 573 0.66 10.14 -32.72
N ARG A 574 0.28 11.38 -32.34
CA ARG A 574 0.80 12.01 -31.11
C ARG A 574 0.41 11.21 -29.87
N ARG A 575 -0.75 10.53 -29.89
CA ARG A 575 -1.17 9.66 -28.79
C ARG A 575 -0.27 8.43 -28.61
N ILE A 576 0.16 7.78 -29.71
CA ILE A 576 1.11 6.67 -29.66
C ILE A 576 2.47 7.14 -29.13
N GLU A 577 2.96 8.27 -29.62
CA GLU A 577 4.22 8.87 -29.16
C GLU A 577 4.20 9.16 -27.66
N ARG A 578 3.14 9.83 -27.18
CA ARG A 578 2.94 10.13 -25.75
C ARG A 578 2.93 8.87 -24.88
N TYR A 579 2.20 7.83 -25.30
CA TYR A 579 2.13 6.56 -24.55
C TYR A 579 3.47 5.82 -24.56
N THR A 580 4.17 5.82 -25.69
CA THR A 580 5.48 5.18 -25.81
C THR A 580 6.51 5.87 -24.93
N ASN A 581 6.53 7.21 -24.94
CA ASN A 581 7.41 8.01 -24.09
C ASN A 581 7.09 7.80 -22.60
N ALA A 582 5.81 7.82 -22.21
CA ALA A 582 5.41 7.57 -20.82
C ALA A 582 5.81 6.16 -20.34
N VAL A 583 5.60 5.12 -21.17
CA VAL A 583 6.01 3.74 -20.84
C VAL A 583 7.53 3.63 -20.69
N ARG A 584 8.29 4.27 -21.59
CA ARG A 584 9.75 4.31 -21.51
C ARG A 584 10.22 4.97 -20.22
N SER A 585 9.70 6.17 -19.91
CA SER A 585 10.07 6.90 -18.70
C SER A 585 9.67 6.15 -17.42
N ILE A 586 8.53 5.46 -17.38
CA ILE A 586 8.15 4.61 -16.25
C ILE A 586 9.14 3.45 -16.10
N ASN A 587 9.53 2.79 -17.19
CA ASN A 587 10.50 1.69 -17.13
C ASN A 587 11.89 2.17 -16.67
N GLU A 588 12.34 3.32 -17.15
CA GLU A 588 13.60 3.95 -16.71
C GLU A 588 13.55 4.26 -15.20
N LEU A 589 12.46 4.84 -14.71
CA LEU A 589 12.27 5.14 -13.28
C LEU A 589 12.21 3.87 -12.42
N VAL A 590 11.48 2.84 -12.86
CA VAL A 590 11.40 1.56 -12.15
C VAL A 590 12.74 0.83 -12.16
N SER A 591 13.50 0.90 -13.25
CA SER A 591 14.83 0.32 -13.34
C SER A 591 15.81 1.01 -12.39
N TRP A 592 15.77 2.34 -12.34
CA TRP A 592 16.55 3.13 -11.38
C TRP A 592 16.21 2.76 -9.93
N TRP A 593 14.92 2.67 -9.61
CA TRP A 593 14.49 2.27 -8.26
C TRP A 593 15.01 0.88 -7.88
N LYS A 594 14.93 -0.09 -8.80
CA LYS A 594 15.45 -1.45 -8.57
C LYS A 594 16.96 -1.55 -8.45
N SER A 595 17.71 -0.56 -8.94
CA SER A 595 19.17 -0.55 -8.84
C SER A 595 19.71 0.03 -7.53
N LEU A 596 18.84 0.59 -6.69
CA LEU A 596 19.23 1.12 -5.38
C LEU A 596 19.38 -0.01 -4.36
N ASP A 597 20.31 0.17 -3.42
CA ASP A 597 20.48 -0.70 -2.26
C ASP A 597 19.42 -0.43 -1.18
N ASP A 598 19.26 -1.33 -0.22
CA ASP A 598 18.22 -1.24 0.83
C ASP A 598 18.32 0.06 1.65
N VAL A 599 19.54 0.56 1.89
CA VAL A 599 19.79 1.83 2.59
C VAL A 599 19.29 3.01 1.76
N ASP A 600 19.51 2.96 0.45
CA ASP A 600 19.07 3.99 -0.48
C ASP A 600 17.55 3.95 -0.69
N HIS A 601 16.92 2.76 -0.62
CA HIS A 601 15.46 2.63 -0.59
C HIS A 601 14.83 3.25 0.66
N ALA A 602 15.54 3.25 1.78
CA ALA A 602 15.10 3.88 3.02
C ALA A 602 15.29 5.42 3.00
N SER A 603 16.09 5.97 2.09
CA SER A 603 16.31 7.41 1.99
C SER A 603 15.04 8.17 1.60
N ALA A 604 14.65 9.14 2.42
CA ALA A 604 13.46 9.95 2.17
C ALA A 604 13.55 10.78 0.88
N GLU A 605 14.75 11.17 0.48
CA GLU A 605 15.02 11.90 -0.76
C GLU A 605 14.77 11.01 -1.98
N ASN A 606 15.27 9.77 -1.96
CA ASN A 606 15.08 8.82 -3.06
C ASN A 606 13.60 8.43 -3.21
N ILE A 607 12.89 8.23 -2.09
CA ILE A 607 11.44 7.97 -2.12
C ILE A 607 10.70 9.19 -2.69
N THR A 608 11.08 10.40 -2.28
CA THR A 608 10.46 11.63 -2.78
C THR A 608 10.66 11.76 -4.29
N ARG A 609 11.89 11.54 -4.75
CA ARG A 609 12.23 11.51 -6.17
C ARG A 609 11.43 10.46 -6.94
N LEU A 610 11.29 9.23 -6.43
CA LEU A 610 10.50 8.18 -7.06
C LEU A 610 9.07 8.65 -7.33
N ILE A 611 8.41 9.18 -6.30
CA ILE A 611 6.98 9.47 -6.33
C ILE A 611 6.72 10.77 -7.09
N GLU A 612 7.53 11.80 -6.90
CA GLU A 612 7.41 13.04 -7.64
C GLU A 612 7.68 12.86 -9.13
N MET A 613 8.76 12.15 -9.50
CA MET A 613 9.04 11.83 -10.90
C MET A 613 7.95 10.94 -11.49
N GLY A 614 7.49 9.93 -10.75
CA GLY A 614 6.40 9.03 -11.18
C GLY A 614 5.12 9.78 -11.49
N GLU A 615 4.67 10.63 -10.56
CA GLU A 615 3.49 11.46 -10.76
C GLU A 615 3.69 12.54 -11.82
N ASN A 616 4.89 13.11 -11.96
CA ASN A 616 5.20 14.07 -13.02
C ASN A 616 5.14 13.42 -14.40
N ILE A 617 5.62 12.18 -14.56
CA ILE A 617 5.49 11.43 -15.83
C ILE A 617 4.00 11.23 -16.18
N ILE A 618 3.19 10.76 -15.22
CA ILE A 618 1.75 10.53 -15.44
C ILE A 618 1.01 11.84 -15.74
N ASN A 619 1.28 12.91 -14.96
CA ASN A 619 0.63 14.20 -15.15
C ASN A 619 1.09 14.89 -16.43
N SER A 620 2.36 14.80 -16.82
CA SER A 620 2.88 15.43 -18.04
C SER A 620 2.20 14.89 -19.30
N GLU A 621 1.85 13.60 -19.34
CA GLU A 621 1.06 13.02 -20.43
C GLU A 621 -0.28 13.72 -20.57
N ARG A 622 -0.98 13.97 -19.45
CA ARG A 622 -2.29 14.63 -19.43
C ARG A 622 -2.21 16.14 -19.67
N GLN A 623 -1.20 16.81 -19.12
CA GLN A 623 -0.96 18.25 -19.29
C GLN A 623 -0.56 18.59 -20.73
N SER A 624 0.13 17.68 -21.43
CA SER A 624 0.44 17.84 -22.85
C SER A 624 -0.81 18.00 -23.73
N TRP A 625 -1.99 17.56 -23.25
CA TRP A 625 -3.25 17.71 -23.97
C TRP A 625 -3.76 19.15 -23.94
N LEU A 626 -3.35 19.95 -22.94
CA LEU A 626 -3.71 21.35 -22.79
C LEU A 626 -2.77 22.27 -23.58
N THR A 627 -1.47 21.99 -23.55
CA THR A 627 -0.46 22.82 -24.24
C THR A 627 -0.57 22.72 -25.75
N ALA A 628 -0.91 21.54 -26.29
CA ALA A 628 -1.17 21.37 -27.72
C ALA A 628 -2.30 22.28 -28.22
N THR A 629 -3.40 22.40 -27.47
CA THR A 629 -4.51 23.32 -27.78
C THR A 629 -4.09 24.79 -27.69
N SER A 630 -3.34 25.18 -26.65
CA SER A 630 -2.90 26.58 -26.52
C SER A 630 -1.93 27.02 -27.63
N SER A 631 -1.15 26.09 -28.19
CA SER A 631 -0.27 26.39 -29.32
C SER A 631 -1.00 26.53 -30.65
N GLU A 632 -2.10 25.79 -30.83
CA GLU A 632 -3.01 25.91 -31.98
C GLU A 632 -3.83 27.22 -31.87
N ASP A 633 -4.39 27.52 -30.69
CA ASP A 633 -5.10 28.79 -30.42
C ASP A 633 -4.20 30.02 -30.69
N LYS A 634 -2.91 29.98 -30.30
CA LYS A 634 -1.95 31.06 -30.55
C LYS A 634 -1.51 31.18 -32.01
N LYS A 635 -1.53 30.09 -32.78
CA LYS A 635 -1.23 30.13 -34.22
C LYS A 635 -2.38 30.73 -35.00
N ASN A 636 -3.61 30.33 -34.69
CA ASN A 636 -4.81 30.86 -35.32
C ASN A 636 -4.96 32.37 -35.04
N ALA A 637 -4.76 32.82 -33.79
CA ALA A 637 -4.82 34.25 -33.46
C ALA A 637 -3.78 35.11 -34.22
N LYS A 638 -2.58 34.56 -34.47
CA LYS A 638 -1.55 35.26 -35.27
C LYS A 638 -1.83 35.27 -36.77
N GLU A 639 -2.59 34.30 -37.28
CA GLU A 639 -3.03 34.27 -38.67
C GLU A 639 -4.21 35.23 -38.90
N ASP A 640 -5.13 35.32 -37.94
CA ASP A 640 -6.23 36.29 -37.95
C ASP A 640 -5.71 37.73 -37.88
N ASP A 641 -4.76 38.04 -36.98
CA ASP A 641 -4.11 39.37 -36.89
C ASP A 641 -3.41 39.75 -38.20
N LYS A 642 -2.75 38.78 -38.86
CA LYS A 642 -2.09 39.00 -40.16
C LYS A 642 -3.10 39.24 -41.29
N GLN A 643 -4.22 38.52 -41.30
CA GLN A 643 -5.27 38.74 -42.29
C GLN A 643 -5.97 40.09 -42.10
N GLU A 644 -6.14 40.55 -40.86
CA GLU A 644 -6.63 41.90 -40.58
C GLU A 644 -5.64 42.96 -41.06
N GLU A 645 -4.34 42.84 -40.75
CA GLU A 645 -3.31 43.77 -41.24
C GLU A 645 -3.25 43.82 -42.78
N GLU A 646 -3.32 42.67 -43.47
CA GLU A 646 -3.35 42.61 -44.94
C GLU A 646 -4.66 43.14 -45.54
N SER A 647 -5.78 43.01 -44.83
CA SER A 647 -7.06 43.62 -45.20
C SER A 647 -6.98 45.14 -45.10
N TRP A 648 -6.52 45.67 -43.97
CA TRP A 648 -6.34 47.12 -43.77
C TRP A 648 -5.35 47.72 -44.77
N ALA A 649 -4.28 47.00 -45.13
CA ALA A 649 -3.31 47.42 -46.14
C ALA A 649 -3.82 47.42 -47.59
N LYS A 650 -4.95 46.77 -47.88
CA LYS A 650 -5.63 46.82 -49.19
C LYS A 650 -6.68 47.92 -49.28
N PHE A 651 -7.14 48.44 -48.15
CA PHE A 651 -8.09 49.56 -48.08
C PHE A 651 -7.40 50.93 -47.99
N ALA A 652 -6.12 50.97 -47.59
CA ALA A 652 -5.23 52.12 -47.70
C ALA A 652 -4.56 52.14 -49.08
#